data_AF-A0A1D2A4M9-F1
#
_entry.id   AF-A0A1D2A4M9-F1
#
_cell.length_a   1.000
_cell.length_b   1.000
_cell.length_c   1.000
_cell.angle_alpha   90.00
_cell.angle_beta   90.00
_cell.angle_gamma   90.00
#
_symmetry.space_group_name_H-M   'P 1'
#
loop_
_entity.id
_entity.type
_entity.pdbx_description
1 polymer ?
#
loop_
_entity_poly.entity_id
_entity_poly.type
_entity_poly.pdbx_seq_one_letter_code
_entity_poly.pdbx_strand_id
1 'polypeptide(L)'
;MATPGRARQKSKRGATSTVVWPSELTQDVIALSEDAGTKLAAFATAWLEMSTSNPPASRVQAVCSLAERAALEDDGPGSNTTQVIGILGRTLLVPGTKPLHQPIQALLRRLPDTPWAGAQLSELLHSACSADSLEKGTNQAAPGSRSGLPAALVSCLGSSALASHLRLQATDLLPALCASIEHALPVAHDQGPSRLTQDQLEDLLDSISGLHGVLTAAASSEPLPLHLLLCTSATLHAVLCSSMALREVLSSAATAMLTTLRAVLPSQAATALHWAQALQLGAQSSLAEPGDLVSASELEAWRQLGKFRADLAARLTPMSRICACRGVIEAAPPGVLSADLSSSAAPEAHAWQLLVHGALPFFIDAVQTAQDAPFRYVAVTALSAGLARLKKVWQCLQAENGQAVDCPRPALLAKDILEHLLAVLWPCWEDPMRQVAKEAHATFAVLLDILELQSAREGAAVGDFLDQVAVELLNQGAGHKGRYAPLAAIAPRLGYHRILALRPPLVLESLAQLGNNRLCTSVCGLLRALWTAASHDPEASWVPGTVQDTSTALIDGPDALRANLAAHVLPLLFGIHPGACAALLAALDSQGPGAPVTPDLQSARMAVLAAGHASGLVTWEGAAAGVTPKQLHAHVFAALQTRNGEQRLAAASLVCTHPKALAPFTPRELGLVQLWAELEMVCDSTPHREKVLRLLSKAGARVRGLAAAARQRGDRAELQRLASAITQLYDLAVARVRPFMPHGTKIMSLRLMQQLLAEFQELWRPEVVESLPSNGSRAQSKPLDVAGFDPFGPQRMKEATMQLVNASIDSWDDVRWAAMTCLRLLPSPLPGYEEEQPAARLLDLAFEFGLSDNEAEAESGAMLLGVLLSKEDWAPTFAPCGSQNLNTSSIQGRTLQEARRRLDLAKTNLDEAWDRGFMLQPFLILRHLVPELPWSKMAATGNVSLRSDLLSTASCIHQLIIEALAITLQILAKPQEYGVDAEGVLEGDPLTDGENVEWDAEASRPQLVTRMSWGSCREASLLWMTLADSLPLPGAADPGLQAAGIALLLDVGARLVHQLTLLKHSGAIEKCSQALSAVCTRFAGRHWAFGVLHAGLEVTGPHTHTMQALGPPLMVYLPLYSRLGAKNAALCYSHPHRPPGTHIAPLLMVCAGCWPLG
;
A
#
# COMPACT_ATOMS: atom_id res chain seq x y z
N MET A 1 -6.31 15.07 -2.26
CA MET A 1 -5.09 14.20 -2.24
C MET A 1 -3.90 15.03 -1.77
N ALA A 2 -2.87 14.38 -1.20
CA ALA A 2 -1.76 14.89 -0.37
C ALA A 2 -2.17 15.19 1.09
N THR A 3 -1.71 14.50 2.13
CA THR A 3 -0.51 13.67 2.38
C THR A 3 -0.87 12.33 3.07
N PRO A 4 -0.22 11.23 2.66
CA PRO A 4 0.94 10.76 3.41
C PRO A 4 2.11 10.57 2.43
N GLY A 5 3.01 11.57 2.36
CA GLY A 5 4.00 11.66 1.29
C GLY A 5 5.46 11.78 1.71
N ARG A 6 5.79 12.17 2.94
CA ARG A 6 7.20 12.51 3.26
C ARG A 6 8.15 11.31 3.37
N ALA A 7 7.64 10.09 3.59
CA ALA A 7 8.50 8.89 3.72
C ALA A 7 8.48 7.95 2.50
N ARG A 8 7.45 7.98 1.64
CA ARG A 8 7.31 7.02 0.52
C ARG A 8 7.53 7.61 -0.88
N GLN A 9 7.56 8.93 -1.05
CA GLN A 9 7.85 9.56 -2.35
C GLN A 9 9.34 9.84 -2.60
N LYS A 10 10.23 9.57 -1.64
CA LYS A 10 11.69 9.70 -1.84
C LYS A 10 12.30 8.61 -2.74
N SER A 11 11.57 7.53 -3.08
CA SER A 11 12.15 6.43 -3.88
C SER A 11 11.95 6.55 -5.39
N LYS A 12 11.27 7.59 -5.90
CA LYS A 12 10.96 7.73 -7.36
C LYS A 12 11.53 8.99 -8.03
N ARG A 13 12.33 9.80 -7.34
CA ARG A 13 13.07 10.92 -7.96
C ARG A 13 14.49 10.46 -8.30
N GLY A 14 14.59 9.61 -9.31
CA GLY A 14 15.85 9.06 -9.83
C GLY A 14 16.12 9.44 -11.28
N ALA A 15 15.79 10.68 -11.66
CA ALA A 15 16.27 11.28 -12.90
C ALA A 15 17.02 12.55 -12.51
N THR A 16 18.21 12.38 -11.94
CA THR A 16 19.11 13.47 -11.59
C THR A 16 19.92 13.86 -12.82
N SER A 17 19.87 15.15 -13.17
CA SER A 17 20.85 15.78 -14.05
C SER A 17 22.26 15.41 -13.58
N THR A 18 23.15 15.03 -14.49
CA THR A 18 24.57 14.83 -14.20
C THR A 18 25.14 16.09 -13.53
N VAL A 19 25.54 15.97 -12.26
CA VAL A 19 26.19 17.03 -11.51
C VAL A 19 27.60 17.23 -12.07
N VAL A 20 27.90 18.42 -12.57
CA VAL A 20 29.24 18.79 -13.06
C VAL A 20 30.03 19.36 -11.90
N TRP A 21 31.06 18.65 -11.47
CA TRP A 21 31.91 19.05 -10.34
C TRP A 21 33.00 20.04 -10.79
N PRO A 22 33.20 21.16 -10.08
CA PRO A 22 34.28 22.10 -10.38
C PRO A 22 35.65 21.42 -10.28
N SER A 23 36.55 21.70 -11.24
CA SER A 23 37.90 21.13 -11.28
C SER A 23 38.71 21.51 -10.04
N GLU A 24 38.55 22.74 -9.55
CA GLU A 24 39.23 23.26 -8.35
C GLU A 24 38.80 22.49 -7.09
N LEU A 25 37.50 22.26 -6.90
CA LEU A 25 36.99 21.47 -5.76
C LEU A 25 37.50 20.02 -5.81
N THR A 26 37.57 19.46 -7.02
CA THR A 26 38.04 18.08 -7.22
C THR A 26 39.55 17.98 -6.95
N GLN A 27 40.33 18.97 -7.36
CA GLN A 27 41.77 19.05 -7.09
C GLN A 27 42.07 19.24 -5.60
N ASP A 28 41.31 20.08 -4.90
CA ASP A 28 41.44 20.28 -3.45
C ASP A 28 41.18 18.97 -2.68
N VAL A 29 40.16 18.19 -3.08
CA VAL A 29 39.86 16.89 -2.45
C VAL A 29 40.90 15.83 -2.80
N ILE A 30 41.47 15.85 -4.01
CA ILE A 30 42.58 14.97 -4.39
C ILE A 30 43.82 15.25 -3.55
N ALA A 31 44.19 16.53 -3.37
CA ALA A 31 45.31 16.92 -2.52
C ALA A 31 45.14 16.45 -1.07
N LEU A 32 43.90 16.46 -0.55
CA LEU A 32 43.56 15.94 0.78
C LEU A 32 43.61 14.41 0.90
N SER A 33 43.50 13.69 -0.22
CA SER A 33 43.67 12.24 -0.24
C SER A 33 45.15 11.82 -0.17
N GLU A 34 46.07 12.73 -0.50
CA GLU A 34 47.51 12.49 -0.54
C GLU A 34 48.23 12.85 0.78
N ASP A 35 47.59 13.60 1.69
CA ASP A 35 48.18 14.08 2.95
C ASP A 35 47.90 13.13 4.16
N ALA A 36 48.89 12.95 5.04
CA ALA A 36 49.08 11.77 5.91
C ALA A 36 48.17 11.65 7.17
N GLY A 37 46.84 11.68 7.00
CA GLY A 37 45.86 11.32 8.04
C GLY A 37 44.87 10.25 7.57
N THR A 38 44.90 9.04 8.16
CA THR A 38 44.12 7.87 7.70
C THR A 38 42.60 8.07 7.61
N LYS A 39 42.03 9.04 8.34
CA LYS A 39 40.59 9.32 8.37
C LYS A 39 40.15 10.44 7.40
N LEU A 40 40.99 11.47 7.19
CA LEU A 40 40.76 12.54 6.19
C LEU A 40 40.87 12.00 4.78
N ALA A 41 41.88 11.16 4.53
CA ALA A 41 42.04 10.43 3.28
C ALA A 41 40.82 9.55 3.01
N ALA A 42 40.30 8.83 4.02
CA ALA A 42 39.09 8.01 3.88
C ALA A 42 37.84 8.84 3.54
N PHE A 43 37.70 10.05 4.10
CA PHE A 43 36.65 10.99 3.71
C PHE A 43 36.82 11.48 2.27
N ALA A 44 38.04 11.90 1.88
CA ALA A 44 38.36 12.39 0.54
C ALA A 44 38.14 11.32 -0.54
N THR A 45 38.56 10.07 -0.28
CA THR A 45 38.32 8.93 -1.18
C THR A 45 36.82 8.64 -1.30
N ALA A 46 36.08 8.60 -0.19
CA ALA A 46 34.64 8.37 -0.23
C ALA A 46 33.88 9.50 -0.96
N TRP A 47 34.36 10.74 -0.86
CA TRP A 47 33.82 11.89 -1.60
C TRP A 47 34.12 11.80 -3.11
N LEU A 48 35.32 11.39 -3.50
CA LEU A 48 35.71 11.17 -4.92
C LEU A 48 34.95 9.99 -5.56
N GLU A 49 34.68 8.93 -4.80
CA GLU A 49 33.83 7.82 -5.26
C GLU A 49 32.36 8.25 -5.44
N MET A 50 31.89 9.17 -4.60
CA MET A 50 30.57 9.80 -4.75
C MET A 50 30.51 10.73 -5.96
N SER A 51 31.59 11.45 -6.30
CA SER A 51 31.58 12.39 -7.43
C SER A 51 31.65 11.72 -8.81
N THR A 52 32.18 10.49 -8.88
CA THR A 52 32.38 9.71 -10.11
C THR A 52 31.22 8.78 -10.48
N SER A 53 30.25 8.56 -9.58
CA SER A 53 29.11 7.64 -9.79
C SER A 53 27.79 8.24 -9.28
N ASN A 54 26.66 8.02 -9.96
CA ASN A 54 25.35 8.54 -9.54
C ASN A 54 24.92 7.86 -8.21
N PRO A 55 25.03 8.51 -7.03
CA PRO A 55 25.22 7.76 -5.78
C PRO A 55 23.89 7.38 -5.10
N PRO A 56 23.72 6.13 -4.61
CA PRO A 56 22.61 5.77 -3.73
C PRO A 56 22.72 6.47 -2.37
N ALA A 57 21.58 6.72 -1.71
CA ALA A 57 21.50 7.45 -0.43
C ALA A 57 22.40 6.87 0.70
N SER A 58 22.73 5.58 0.63
CA SER A 58 23.65 4.91 1.56
C SER A 58 25.10 5.39 1.45
N ARG A 59 25.58 5.75 0.26
CA ARG A 59 26.95 6.28 0.07
C ARG A 59 27.09 7.69 0.62
N VAL A 60 26.06 8.52 0.45
CA VAL A 60 26.01 9.88 1.00
C VAL A 60 26.05 9.86 2.53
N GLN A 61 25.33 8.92 3.15
CA GLN A 61 25.33 8.74 4.60
C GLN A 61 26.70 8.23 5.11
N ALA A 62 27.38 7.37 4.33
CA ALA A 62 28.74 6.92 4.63
C ALA A 62 29.74 8.08 4.60
N VAL A 63 29.72 8.91 3.54
CA VAL A 63 30.54 10.13 3.44
C VAL A 63 30.31 11.07 4.62
N CYS A 64 29.05 11.32 4.99
CA CYS A 64 28.72 12.17 6.13
C CYS A 64 29.22 11.58 7.46
N SER A 65 29.15 10.26 7.64
CA SER A 65 29.66 9.61 8.87
C SER A 65 31.18 9.62 8.98
N LEU A 66 31.90 9.56 7.85
CA LEU A 66 33.35 9.67 7.80
C LEU A 66 33.80 11.11 8.05
N ALA A 67 33.06 12.08 7.50
CA ALA A 67 33.24 13.50 7.78
C ALA A 67 33.04 13.82 9.27
N GLU A 68 32.00 13.27 9.91
CA GLU A 68 31.74 13.44 11.35
C GLU A 68 32.91 12.91 12.20
N ARG A 69 33.43 11.73 11.87
CA ARG A 69 34.56 11.12 12.57
C ARG A 69 35.87 11.86 12.36
N ALA A 70 36.09 12.42 11.17
CA ALA A 70 37.27 13.23 10.88
C ALA A 70 37.21 14.60 11.60
N ALA A 71 36.00 15.11 11.86
CA ALA A 71 35.77 16.43 12.42
C ALA A 71 35.82 16.51 13.96
N LEU A 72 35.69 15.38 14.67
CA LEU A 72 35.51 15.33 16.13
C LEU A 72 36.80 15.16 16.96
N GLU A 73 37.98 15.06 16.35
CA GLU A 73 39.23 14.67 17.05
C GLU A 73 40.32 15.77 17.16
N ASP A 74 40.13 17.02 16.72
CA ASP A 74 41.16 18.07 16.80
C ASP A 74 40.64 19.48 17.17
N ASP A 75 41.20 20.07 18.25
CA ASP A 75 40.79 21.36 18.85
C ASP A 75 41.54 22.60 18.30
N GLY A 76 42.30 22.48 17.19
CA GLY A 76 43.17 23.55 16.68
C GLY A 76 42.58 24.41 15.54
N PRO A 77 42.92 25.71 15.44
CA PRO A 77 42.46 26.62 14.37
C PRO A 77 42.99 26.32 12.95
N GLY A 78 43.85 25.31 12.78
CA GLY A 78 44.35 24.80 11.49
C GLY A 78 43.93 23.35 11.18
N SER A 79 42.84 22.88 11.78
CA SER A 79 42.41 21.47 11.83
C SER A 79 41.67 20.94 10.59
N ASN A 80 41.76 19.63 10.40
CA ASN A 80 41.00 18.76 9.50
C ASN A 80 39.51 19.13 9.38
N THR A 81 38.90 19.58 10.48
CA THR A 81 37.48 19.96 10.50
C THR A 81 37.20 21.22 9.68
N THR A 82 38.11 22.18 9.66
CA THR A 82 38.03 23.39 8.82
C THR A 82 38.04 23.00 7.34
N GLN A 83 38.90 22.05 6.96
CA GLN A 83 38.97 21.55 5.58
C GLN A 83 37.70 20.77 5.20
N VAL A 84 37.21 19.89 6.07
CA VAL A 84 35.96 19.13 5.86
C VAL A 84 34.75 20.06 5.72
N ILE A 85 34.62 21.08 6.57
CA ILE A 85 33.54 22.08 6.48
C ILE A 85 33.66 22.90 5.18
N GLY A 86 34.87 23.30 4.80
CA GLY A 86 35.13 24.02 3.54
C GLY A 86 34.69 23.22 2.30
N ILE A 87 35.01 21.92 2.25
CA ILE A 87 34.65 21.03 1.13
C ILE A 87 33.15 20.76 1.10
N LEU A 88 32.54 20.46 2.27
CA LEU A 88 31.11 20.24 2.36
C LEU A 88 30.32 21.51 1.99
N GLY A 89 30.78 22.68 2.43
CA GLY A 89 30.20 23.97 2.07
C GLY A 89 30.29 24.27 0.58
N ARG A 90 31.46 24.05 -0.05
CA ARG A 90 31.61 24.19 -1.51
C ARG A 90 30.84 23.13 -2.30
N THR A 91 30.65 21.93 -1.73
CA THR A 91 29.79 20.88 -2.31
C THR A 91 28.32 21.31 -2.37
N LEU A 92 27.83 22.01 -1.35
CA LEU A 92 26.47 22.56 -1.31
C LEU A 92 26.24 23.68 -2.35
N LEU A 93 27.31 24.35 -2.80
CA LEU A 93 27.28 25.40 -3.82
C LEU A 93 27.20 24.87 -5.26
N VAL A 94 27.46 23.57 -5.49
CA VAL A 94 27.44 22.97 -6.84
C VAL A 94 25.99 22.74 -7.29
N PRO A 95 25.58 23.22 -8.49
CA PRO A 95 24.23 23.01 -9.00
C PRO A 95 23.93 21.51 -9.24
N GLY A 96 22.73 21.06 -8.84
CA GLY A 96 22.30 19.65 -8.96
C GLY A 96 22.55 18.78 -7.73
N THR A 97 23.14 19.32 -6.65
CA THR A 97 23.43 18.60 -5.40
C THR A 97 22.28 18.54 -4.39
N LYS A 98 21.06 18.99 -4.74
CA LYS A 98 19.86 19.00 -3.87
C LYS A 98 19.64 17.72 -3.02
N PRO A 99 19.79 16.48 -3.54
CA PRO A 99 19.62 15.28 -2.72
C PRO A 99 20.68 15.09 -1.61
N LEU A 100 21.83 15.78 -1.70
CA LEU A 100 22.92 15.75 -0.72
C LEU A 100 22.72 16.77 0.42
N HIS A 101 21.81 17.74 0.26
CA HIS A 101 21.68 18.86 1.20
C HIS A 101 21.19 18.43 2.59
N GLN A 102 20.14 17.61 2.68
CA GLN A 102 19.61 17.14 3.97
C GLN A 102 20.62 16.35 4.85
N PRO A 103 21.36 15.35 4.32
CA PRO A 103 22.34 14.62 5.13
C PRO A 103 23.53 15.49 5.53
N ILE A 104 24.00 16.39 4.66
CA ILE A 104 25.08 17.35 4.99
C ILE A 104 24.60 18.34 6.06
N GLN A 105 23.35 18.82 5.99
CA GLN A 105 22.75 19.67 7.04
C GLN A 105 22.65 18.95 8.38
N ALA A 106 22.23 17.68 8.39
CA ALA A 106 22.15 16.89 9.61
C ALA A 106 23.54 16.69 10.24
N LEU A 107 24.59 16.58 9.43
CA LEU A 107 25.98 16.55 9.88
C LEU A 107 26.42 17.90 10.44
N LEU A 108 26.21 19.01 9.72
CA LEU A 108 26.58 20.35 10.18
C LEU A 108 25.91 20.72 11.53
N ARG A 109 24.72 20.18 11.82
CA ARG A 109 24.04 20.35 13.13
C ARG A 109 24.64 19.52 14.27
N ARG A 110 25.43 18.50 13.97
CA ARG A 110 26.07 17.60 14.95
C ARG A 110 27.51 17.98 15.26
N LEU A 111 28.13 18.79 14.41
CA LEU A 111 29.48 19.29 14.64
C LEU A 111 29.48 20.27 15.83
N PRO A 112 30.52 20.26 16.68
CA PRO A 112 30.64 21.17 17.81
C PRO A 112 30.72 22.63 17.36
N ASP A 113 30.07 23.54 18.11
CA ASP A 113 30.11 25.00 17.88
C ASP A 113 31.50 25.55 18.20
N THR A 114 32.41 25.47 17.24
CA THR A 114 33.75 26.05 17.35
C THR A 114 33.81 27.38 16.61
N PRO A 115 34.51 28.40 17.15
CA PRO A 115 34.55 29.74 16.56
C PRO A 115 35.13 29.79 15.14
N TRP A 116 35.99 28.83 14.78
CA TRP A 116 36.62 28.72 13.46
C TRP A 116 35.72 28.04 12.40
N ALA A 117 34.86 27.09 12.79
CA ALA A 117 33.88 26.48 11.88
C ALA A 117 32.88 27.53 11.36
N GLY A 118 32.42 28.42 12.25
CA GLY A 118 31.59 29.55 11.89
C GLY A 118 32.32 30.61 11.05
N ALA A 119 33.63 30.83 11.26
CA ALA A 119 34.43 31.76 10.45
C ALA A 119 34.58 31.27 9.00
N GLN A 120 34.77 29.98 8.77
CA GLN A 120 34.87 29.43 7.42
C GLN A 120 33.52 29.39 6.69
N LEU A 121 32.43 29.07 7.38
CA LEU A 121 31.08 29.20 6.82
C LEU A 121 30.74 30.67 6.51
N SER A 122 31.20 31.60 7.36
CA SER A 122 31.07 33.05 7.15
C SER A 122 31.86 33.53 5.93
N GLU A 123 33.06 33.00 5.69
CA GLU A 123 33.86 33.29 4.50
C GLU A 123 33.23 32.72 3.22
N LEU A 124 32.67 31.50 3.28
CA LEU A 124 31.91 30.89 2.19
C LEU A 124 30.63 31.68 1.87
N LEU A 125 29.92 32.14 2.89
CA LEU A 125 28.73 32.99 2.73
C LEU A 125 29.10 34.35 2.13
N HIS A 126 30.18 34.98 2.59
CA HIS A 126 30.66 36.25 2.06
C HIS A 126 31.12 36.12 0.60
N SER A 127 31.84 35.05 0.27
CA SER A 127 32.25 34.72 -1.12
C SER A 127 31.04 34.48 -2.03
N ALA A 128 30.01 33.78 -1.53
CA ALA A 128 28.76 33.54 -2.26
C ALA A 128 27.89 34.80 -2.42
N CYS A 129 27.99 35.76 -1.50
CA CYS A 129 27.28 37.05 -1.56
C CYS A 129 28.04 38.14 -2.32
N SER A 130 29.34 37.97 -2.59
CA SER A 130 30.15 38.95 -3.32
C SER A 130 29.73 39.09 -4.79
N ALA A 131 29.66 40.33 -5.30
CA ALA A 131 29.12 40.68 -6.62
C ALA A 131 29.83 40.00 -7.81
N ASP A 132 31.12 39.66 -7.68
CA ASP A 132 31.94 39.03 -8.73
C ASP A 132 31.53 37.58 -9.03
N SER A 133 30.98 36.86 -8.04
CA SER A 133 30.52 35.47 -8.18
C SER A 133 29.16 35.37 -8.86
N LEU A 134 28.33 36.40 -8.73
CA LEU A 134 27.04 36.53 -9.43
C LEU A 134 27.20 36.82 -10.94
N GLU A 135 28.30 37.48 -11.33
CA GLU A 135 28.58 37.78 -12.74
C GLU A 135 29.34 36.64 -13.46
N LYS A 136 30.24 35.91 -12.79
CA LYS A 136 31.05 34.85 -13.44
C LYS A 136 30.31 33.54 -13.71
N GLY A 137 29.18 33.28 -13.06
CA GLY A 137 28.32 32.12 -13.34
C GLY A 137 27.56 32.19 -14.68
N THR A 138 27.64 33.32 -15.40
CA THR A 138 26.87 33.59 -16.63
C THR A 138 27.46 32.98 -17.90
N ASN A 139 28.68 32.45 -17.88
CA ASN A 139 29.31 31.96 -19.11
C ASN A 139 28.82 30.59 -19.61
N GLN A 140 27.91 29.91 -18.89
CA GLN A 140 27.30 28.64 -19.36
C GLN A 140 25.78 28.51 -19.18
N ALA A 141 25.08 29.56 -18.73
CA ALA A 141 23.62 29.57 -18.64
C ALA A 141 23.04 30.73 -19.45
N ALA A 142 21.96 30.47 -20.19
CA ALA A 142 21.28 31.39 -21.09
C ALA A 142 21.03 32.79 -20.47
N PRO A 143 20.99 33.87 -21.29
CA PRO A 143 20.94 35.24 -20.80
C PRO A 143 19.63 35.50 -20.04
N GLY A 144 19.74 35.68 -18.72
CA GLY A 144 18.60 35.96 -17.83
C GLY A 144 18.78 35.56 -16.36
N SER A 145 19.75 34.71 -16.01
CA SER A 145 19.92 34.24 -14.62
C SER A 145 20.87 35.13 -13.79
N ARG A 146 20.33 36.08 -13.02
CA ARG A 146 21.04 36.58 -11.82
C ARG A 146 20.88 35.53 -10.72
N SER A 147 21.97 34.93 -10.25
CA SER A 147 21.94 33.81 -9.29
C SER A 147 21.47 34.23 -7.90
N GLY A 148 20.35 33.68 -7.41
CA GLY A 148 20.01 33.74 -5.99
C GLY A 148 20.97 32.89 -5.14
N LEU A 149 21.04 33.16 -3.83
CA LEU A 149 21.74 32.30 -2.85
C LEU A 149 21.30 30.83 -3.04
N PRO A 150 22.23 29.86 -3.12
CA PRO A 150 21.85 28.45 -3.26
C PRO A 150 20.97 27.99 -2.10
N ALA A 151 19.81 27.39 -2.40
CA ALA A 151 18.84 26.89 -1.41
C ALA A 151 19.48 26.00 -0.31
N ALA A 152 20.59 25.34 -0.67
CA ALA A 152 21.47 24.56 0.20
C ALA A 152 22.04 25.34 1.40
N LEU A 153 22.51 26.57 1.15
CA LEU A 153 23.10 27.44 2.16
C LEU A 153 22.01 28.06 3.03
N VAL A 154 20.92 28.49 2.40
CA VAL A 154 19.77 29.11 3.05
C VAL A 154 19.13 28.20 4.11
N SER A 155 18.99 26.91 3.79
CA SER A 155 18.45 25.90 4.72
C SER A 155 19.41 25.55 5.87
N CYS A 156 20.69 25.92 5.79
CA CYS A 156 21.65 25.84 6.91
C CYS A 156 21.53 27.02 7.89
N LEU A 157 21.01 28.18 7.45
CA LEU A 157 20.86 29.41 8.26
C LEU A 157 19.79 29.29 9.38
N GLY A 158 19.00 28.21 9.39
CA GLY A 158 18.02 27.92 10.45
C GLY A 158 18.59 27.13 11.65
N SER A 159 19.89 26.83 11.67
CA SER A 159 20.53 26.08 12.76
C SER A 159 20.85 27.00 13.95
N SER A 160 20.45 26.60 15.17
CA SER A 160 20.77 27.35 16.41
C SER A 160 22.26 27.44 16.69
N ALA A 161 23.05 26.50 16.16
CA ALA A 161 24.50 26.42 16.31
C ALA A 161 25.21 27.62 15.65
N LEU A 162 24.75 28.03 14.46
CA LEU A 162 25.35 29.13 13.70
C LEU A 162 24.83 30.52 14.09
N ALA A 163 23.97 30.61 15.11
CA ALA A 163 23.29 31.85 15.47
C ALA A 163 24.27 32.98 15.81
N SER A 164 25.42 32.70 16.43
CA SER A 164 26.45 33.71 16.76
C SER A 164 27.10 34.35 15.52
N HIS A 165 27.30 33.58 14.46
CA HIS A 165 27.97 34.05 13.24
C HIS A 165 26.99 34.63 12.23
N LEU A 166 25.76 34.11 12.16
CA LEU A 166 24.65 34.72 11.41
C LEU A 166 24.33 36.14 11.90
N ARG A 167 24.53 36.40 13.21
CA ARG A 167 24.42 37.74 13.80
C ARG A 167 25.42 38.72 13.19
N LEU A 168 26.68 38.32 12.98
CA LEU A 168 27.74 39.19 12.48
C LEU A 168 27.58 39.57 10.99
N GLN A 169 26.87 38.76 10.20
CA GLN A 169 26.68 38.95 8.76
C GLN A 169 25.24 39.31 8.36
N ALA A 170 24.36 39.60 9.32
CA ALA A 170 22.96 39.87 9.05
C ALA A 170 22.74 41.05 8.09
N THR A 171 23.64 42.05 8.08
CA THR A 171 23.59 43.21 7.17
C THR A 171 23.78 42.84 5.70
N ASP A 172 24.56 41.81 5.41
CA ASP A 172 24.90 41.38 4.05
C ASP A 172 23.95 40.27 3.56
N LEU A 173 23.50 39.40 4.48
CA LEU A 173 22.64 38.25 4.17
C LEU A 173 21.18 38.65 3.91
N LEU A 174 20.64 39.65 4.62
CA LEU A 174 19.26 40.07 4.45
C LEU A 174 18.94 40.59 3.03
N PRO A 175 19.74 41.51 2.44
CA PRO A 175 19.52 41.95 1.05
C PRO A 175 19.63 40.81 0.02
N ALA A 176 20.56 39.88 0.22
CA ALA A 176 20.79 38.76 -0.69
C ALA A 176 19.62 37.75 -0.67
N LEU A 177 19.05 37.49 0.52
CA LEU A 177 17.85 36.66 0.67
C LEU A 177 16.60 37.35 0.09
N CYS A 178 16.46 38.67 0.27
CA CYS A 178 15.40 39.45 -0.38
C CYS A 178 15.48 39.37 -1.91
N ALA A 179 16.67 39.55 -2.49
CA ALA A 179 16.88 39.42 -3.93
C ALA A 179 16.57 38.00 -4.46
N SER A 180 16.89 36.96 -3.67
CA SER A 180 16.53 35.58 -3.98
C SER A 180 15.01 35.36 -4.03
N ILE A 181 14.27 35.92 -3.06
CA ILE A 181 12.80 35.86 -3.02
C ILE A 181 12.19 36.61 -4.21
N GLU A 182 12.70 37.80 -4.52
CA GLU A 182 12.22 38.63 -5.65
C GLU A 182 12.46 37.96 -7.00
N HIS A 183 13.58 37.24 -7.16
CA HIS A 183 13.87 36.46 -8.36
C HIS A 183 12.97 35.23 -8.50
N ALA A 184 12.66 34.55 -7.39
CA ALA A 184 11.84 33.35 -7.40
C ALA A 184 10.33 33.67 -7.53
N LEU A 185 9.91 34.90 -7.23
CA LEU A 185 8.58 35.40 -7.55
C LEU A 185 8.52 35.74 -9.06
N PRO A 186 7.65 35.09 -9.86
CA PRO A 186 7.51 35.44 -11.27
C PRO A 186 6.98 36.87 -11.40
N VAL A 187 7.68 37.68 -12.19
CA VAL A 187 7.14 38.97 -12.67
C VAL A 187 5.94 38.63 -13.55
N ALA A 188 4.78 39.24 -13.27
CA ALA A 188 3.60 39.10 -14.10
C ALA A 188 3.90 39.64 -15.50
N HIS A 189 4.33 38.78 -16.42
CA HIS A 189 4.32 39.06 -17.85
C HIS A 189 2.96 38.69 -18.42
N ASP A 190 2.55 39.42 -19.48
CA ASP A 190 1.23 39.43 -20.15
C ASP A 190 0.66 38.06 -20.62
N GLN A 191 1.29 36.93 -20.28
CA GLN A 191 0.86 35.58 -20.63
C GLN A 191 0.26 34.82 -19.44
N GLY A 192 -0.65 35.44 -18.70
CA GLY A 192 -1.51 34.78 -17.70
C GLY A 192 -0.78 34.16 -16.48
N PRO A 193 -1.55 33.70 -15.47
CA PRO A 193 -0.99 33.17 -14.23
C PRO A 193 -0.38 31.77 -14.45
N SER A 194 0.94 31.70 -14.70
CA SER A 194 1.69 30.44 -14.67
C SER A 194 1.91 29.99 -13.21
N ARG A 195 1.37 28.83 -12.83
CA ARG A 195 1.56 28.27 -11.47
C ARG A 195 3.05 28.03 -11.22
N LEU A 196 3.55 28.46 -10.06
CA LEU A 196 4.92 28.17 -9.60
C LEU A 196 5.21 26.66 -9.70
N THR A 197 6.39 26.30 -10.21
CA THR A 197 6.82 24.90 -10.21
C THR A 197 7.11 24.44 -8.78
N GLN A 198 7.07 23.13 -8.53
CA GLN A 198 7.36 22.60 -7.20
C GLN A 198 8.77 22.99 -6.71
N ASP A 199 9.75 23.04 -7.62
CA ASP A 199 11.12 23.44 -7.27
C ASP A 199 11.20 24.92 -6.88
N GLN A 200 10.49 25.80 -7.59
CA GLN A 200 10.40 27.23 -7.23
C GLN A 200 9.72 27.46 -5.88
N LEU A 201 8.72 26.64 -5.53
CA LEU A 201 8.03 26.70 -4.24
C LEU A 201 8.92 26.24 -3.09
N GLU A 202 9.70 25.17 -3.28
CA GLU A 202 10.69 24.69 -2.31
C GLU A 202 11.79 25.76 -2.11
N ASP A 203 12.30 26.34 -3.20
CA ASP A 203 13.33 27.38 -3.13
C ASP A 203 12.79 28.67 -2.43
N LEU A 204 11.55 29.09 -2.71
CA LEU A 204 10.89 30.20 -1.99
C LEU A 204 10.72 29.93 -0.50
N LEU A 205 10.28 28.71 -0.13
CA LEU A 205 10.10 28.32 1.27
C LEU A 205 11.42 28.31 2.02
N ASP A 206 12.48 27.81 1.40
CA ASP A 206 13.82 27.83 1.99
C ASP A 206 14.29 29.26 2.20
N SER A 207 14.21 30.15 1.19
CA SER A 207 14.60 31.57 1.28
C SER A 207 13.88 32.32 2.39
N ILE A 208 12.57 32.11 2.53
CA ILE A 208 11.78 32.73 3.61
C ILE A 208 12.17 32.16 4.98
N SER A 209 12.42 30.85 5.08
CA SER A 209 12.83 30.21 6.33
C SER A 209 14.23 30.65 6.77
N GLY A 210 15.16 30.81 5.83
CA GLY A 210 16.48 31.38 6.08
C GLY A 210 16.41 32.83 6.55
N LEU A 211 15.56 33.64 5.91
CA LEU A 211 15.32 35.02 6.31
C LEU A 211 14.76 35.11 7.74
N HIS A 212 13.78 34.25 8.10
CA HIS A 212 13.28 34.15 9.47
C HIS A 212 14.36 33.72 10.47
N GLY A 213 15.23 32.77 10.10
CA GLY A 213 16.35 32.32 10.93
C GLY A 213 17.35 33.44 11.24
N VAL A 214 17.78 34.19 10.22
CA VAL A 214 18.70 35.33 10.37
C VAL A 214 18.09 36.43 11.25
N LEU A 215 16.82 36.78 11.03
CA LEU A 215 16.12 37.78 11.85
C LEU A 215 15.99 37.35 13.32
N THR A 216 15.69 36.07 13.56
CA THR A 216 15.57 35.52 14.92
C THR A 216 16.92 35.51 15.64
N ALA A 217 18.01 35.19 14.93
CA ALA A 217 19.36 35.23 15.47
C ALA A 217 19.80 36.67 15.79
N ALA A 218 19.54 37.62 14.89
CA ALA A 218 19.92 39.03 15.03
C ALA A 218 19.18 39.75 16.19
N ALA A 219 17.93 39.38 16.47
CA ALA A 219 17.10 40.01 17.52
C ALA A 219 17.64 39.88 18.96
N SER A 220 18.73 39.14 19.19
CA SER A 220 19.24 38.80 20.52
C SER A 220 20.47 39.57 20.99
N SER A 221 21.04 40.50 20.20
CA SER A 221 22.29 41.19 20.59
C SER A 221 22.38 42.67 20.16
N GLU A 222 22.16 43.03 18.90
CA GLU A 222 22.28 44.43 18.38
C GLU A 222 21.11 44.81 17.45
N PRO A 223 20.61 46.07 17.49
CA PRO A 223 19.51 46.51 16.64
C PRO A 223 19.96 46.65 15.18
N LEU A 224 19.30 45.91 14.28
CA LEU A 224 19.52 46.01 12.84
C LEU A 224 19.16 47.42 12.31
N PRO A 225 19.84 47.90 11.24
CA PRO A 225 19.49 49.17 10.60
C PRO A 225 18.04 49.19 10.12
N LEU A 226 17.30 50.26 10.48
CA LEU A 226 15.88 50.42 10.15
C LEU A 226 15.59 50.27 8.65
N HIS A 227 16.46 50.79 7.77
CA HIS A 227 16.27 50.68 6.32
C HIS A 227 16.27 49.23 5.82
N LEU A 228 17.10 48.35 6.38
CA LEU A 228 17.13 46.92 6.01
C LEU A 228 15.87 46.20 6.47
N LEU A 229 15.37 46.52 7.66
CA LEU A 229 14.11 45.99 8.18
C LEU A 229 12.90 46.44 7.33
N LEU A 230 12.91 47.67 6.82
CA LEU A 230 11.88 48.16 5.91
C LEU A 230 11.96 47.51 4.52
N CYS A 231 13.16 47.29 3.98
CA CYS A 231 13.34 46.57 2.71
C CYS A 231 12.88 45.10 2.83
N THR A 232 13.27 44.40 3.90
CA THR A 232 12.81 43.02 4.15
C THR A 232 11.30 42.93 4.33
N SER A 233 10.71 43.91 5.02
CA SER A 233 9.25 44.05 5.09
C SER A 233 8.61 44.29 3.72
N ALA A 234 9.22 45.05 2.82
CA ALA A 234 8.68 45.28 1.49
C ALA A 234 8.70 44.01 0.61
N THR A 235 9.78 43.21 0.69
CA THR A 235 9.89 41.94 -0.05
C THR A 235 8.87 40.91 0.46
N LEU A 236 8.75 40.72 1.78
CA LEU A 236 7.77 39.79 2.37
C LEU A 236 6.32 40.23 2.08
N HIS A 237 6.09 41.54 2.00
CA HIS A 237 4.80 42.11 1.61
C HIS A 237 4.42 41.71 0.17
N ALA A 238 5.38 41.76 -0.76
CA ALA A 238 5.15 41.31 -2.14
C ALA A 238 4.79 39.81 -2.22
N VAL A 239 5.40 38.97 -1.37
CA VAL A 239 5.06 37.54 -1.27
C VAL A 239 3.64 37.34 -0.75
N LEU A 240 3.24 38.05 0.32
CA LEU A 240 1.92 37.94 0.92
C LEU A 240 0.80 38.40 -0.02
N CYS A 241 1.07 39.44 -0.83
CA CYS A 241 0.14 39.96 -1.83
C CYS A 241 0.16 39.19 -3.16
N SER A 242 0.96 38.13 -3.29
CA SER A 242 1.04 37.29 -4.49
C SER A 242 -0.15 36.33 -4.58
N SER A 243 -0.85 36.33 -5.71
CA SER A 243 -1.92 35.36 -6.01
C SER A 243 -1.40 33.97 -6.39
N MET A 244 -0.08 33.83 -6.59
CA MET A 244 0.56 32.61 -7.11
C MET A 244 1.12 31.70 -5.99
N ALA A 245 1.20 32.20 -4.76
CA ALA A 245 1.85 31.53 -3.63
C ALA A 245 0.95 30.47 -2.96
N LEU A 246 1.54 29.31 -2.59
CA LEU A 246 0.85 28.28 -1.82
C LEU A 246 0.68 28.68 -0.35
N ARG A 247 -0.29 28.05 0.35
CA ARG A 247 -0.57 28.22 1.78
C ARG A 247 0.67 28.23 2.67
N GLU A 248 1.60 27.29 2.43
CA GLU A 248 2.80 27.13 3.27
C GLU A 248 3.75 28.31 3.11
N VAL A 249 3.91 28.83 1.89
CA VAL A 249 4.73 30.02 1.59
C VAL A 249 4.13 31.25 2.27
N LEU A 250 2.81 31.44 2.16
CA LEU A 250 2.11 32.57 2.78
C LEU A 250 2.21 32.53 4.31
N SER A 251 2.06 31.36 4.92
CA SER A 251 2.17 31.20 6.38
C SER A 251 3.61 31.46 6.85
N SER A 252 4.61 30.94 6.13
CA SER A 252 6.03 31.16 6.43
C SER A 252 6.43 32.63 6.25
N ALA A 253 5.95 33.30 5.20
CA ALA A 253 6.21 34.72 4.95
C ALA A 253 5.62 35.60 6.06
N ALA A 254 4.43 35.26 6.57
CA ALA A 254 3.82 35.97 7.68
C ALA A 254 4.58 35.77 9.00
N THR A 255 5.11 34.57 9.25
CA THR A 255 6.01 34.28 10.37
C THR A 255 7.30 35.11 10.30
N ALA A 256 7.93 35.17 9.12
CA ALA A 256 9.12 35.99 8.90
C ALA A 256 8.82 37.49 9.08
N MET A 257 7.68 37.94 8.56
CA MET A 257 7.23 39.34 8.67
C MET A 257 6.98 39.72 10.13
N LEU A 258 6.39 38.82 10.92
CA LEU A 258 6.20 39.05 12.35
C LEU A 258 7.54 39.25 13.07
N THR A 259 8.57 38.47 12.75
CA THR A 259 9.91 38.67 13.32
C THR A 259 10.53 40.01 12.89
N THR A 260 10.36 40.42 11.63
CA THR A 260 10.81 41.74 11.16
C THR A 260 10.10 42.87 11.91
N LEU A 261 8.78 42.79 12.04
CA LEU A 261 7.98 43.82 12.70
C LEU A 261 8.30 43.94 14.18
N ARG A 262 8.62 42.84 14.87
CA ARG A 262 9.08 42.89 16.27
C ARG A 262 10.44 43.56 16.44
N ALA A 263 11.30 43.50 15.43
CA ALA A 263 12.57 44.23 15.43
C ALA A 263 12.38 45.74 15.17
N VAL A 264 11.34 46.12 14.42
CA VAL A 264 10.99 47.53 14.15
C VAL A 264 10.14 48.14 15.27
N LEU A 265 9.23 47.36 15.85
CA LEU A 265 8.28 47.73 16.89
C LEU A 265 8.51 46.83 18.12
N PRO A 266 9.45 47.18 19.02
CA PRO A 266 9.75 46.35 20.19
C PRO A 266 8.56 46.21 21.15
N SER A 267 7.65 47.19 21.18
CA SER A 267 6.37 47.06 21.89
C SER A 267 5.53 45.89 21.34
N GLN A 268 5.20 44.95 22.23
CA GLN A 268 4.38 43.78 21.91
C GLN A 268 2.95 44.17 21.53
N ALA A 269 2.39 45.19 22.19
CA ALA A 269 1.08 45.76 21.90
C ALA A 269 1.06 46.46 20.53
N ALA A 270 2.13 47.19 20.19
CA ALA A 270 2.26 47.81 18.86
C ALA A 270 2.29 46.76 17.75
N THR A 271 3.12 45.72 17.90
CA THR A 271 3.17 44.62 16.93
C THR A 271 1.81 43.94 16.76
N ALA A 272 1.09 43.71 17.86
CA ALA A 272 -0.23 43.10 17.84
C ALA A 272 -1.28 44.00 17.15
N LEU A 273 -1.28 45.31 17.47
CA LEU A 273 -2.15 46.30 16.82
C LEU A 273 -1.89 46.38 15.31
N HIS A 274 -0.62 46.31 14.89
CA HIS A 274 -0.26 46.37 13.47
C HIS A 274 -0.92 45.22 12.69
N TRP A 275 -0.85 44.00 13.23
CA TRP A 275 -1.44 42.82 12.59
C TRP A 275 -2.97 42.81 12.67
N ALA A 276 -3.56 43.27 13.79
CA ALA A 276 -5.00 43.44 13.90
C ALA A 276 -5.54 44.36 12.79
N GLN A 277 -4.87 45.48 12.56
CA GLN A 277 -5.25 46.43 11.52
C GLN A 277 -4.94 45.92 10.10
N ALA A 278 -3.76 45.33 9.86
CA ALA A 278 -3.35 44.84 8.53
C ALA A 278 -4.23 43.69 8.01
N LEU A 279 -4.67 42.80 8.91
CA LEU A 279 -5.53 41.66 8.57
C LEU A 279 -7.02 41.98 8.71
N GLN A 280 -7.37 43.22 9.09
CA GLN A 280 -8.76 43.66 9.33
C GLN A 280 -9.48 42.76 10.36
N LEU A 281 -8.82 42.47 11.48
CA LEU A 281 -9.39 41.65 12.57
C LEU A 281 -10.25 42.55 13.48
N GLY A 282 -11.57 42.34 13.47
CA GLY A 282 -12.52 43.09 14.31
C GLY A 282 -12.80 44.52 13.84
N ALA A 283 -13.64 45.24 14.62
CA ALA A 283 -14.00 46.61 14.34
C ALA A 283 -12.84 47.57 14.67
N GLN A 284 -12.39 48.37 13.71
CA GLN A 284 -11.25 49.30 13.90
C GLN A 284 -11.50 50.33 15.01
N SER A 285 -12.77 50.65 15.29
CA SER A 285 -13.18 51.58 16.34
C SER A 285 -12.99 51.07 17.77
N SER A 286 -12.79 49.75 17.96
CA SER A 286 -12.56 49.16 19.29
C SER A 286 -11.07 49.06 19.65
N LEU A 287 -10.17 49.37 18.72
CA LEU A 287 -8.73 49.32 18.91
C LEU A 287 -8.20 50.66 19.43
N ALA A 288 -7.14 50.61 20.24
CA ALA A 288 -6.45 51.80 20.73
C ALA A 288 -5.83 52.63 19.61
N GLU A 289 -5.77 53.95 19.81
CA GLU A 289 -4.98 54.82 18.96
C GLU A 289 -3.48 54.52 19.15
N PRO A 290 -2.68 54.51 18.08
CA PRO A 290 -1.27 54.14 18.17
C PRO A 290 -0.47 55.08 19.08
N GLY A 291 -0.90 56.33 19.24
CA GLY A 291 -0.25 57.29 20.15
C GLY A 291 -0.30 56.90 21.63
N ASP A 292 -1.24 56.05 22.03
CA ASP A 292 -1.44 55.63 23.41
C ASP A 292 -0.61 54.39 23.79
N LEU A 293 -0.17 53.60 22.81
CA LEU A 293 0.51 52.31 22.99
C LEU A 293 2.00 52.32 22.60
N VAL A 294 2.47 53.42 22.02
CA VAL A 294 3.73 53.49 21.27
C VAL A 294 4.52 54.73 21.68
N SER A 295 5.84 54.58 21.87
CA SER A 295 6.73 55.71 22.17
C SER A 295 6.89 56.66 20.98
N ALA A 296 7.30 57.92 21.23
CA ALA A 296 7.46 58.93 20.16
C ALA A 296 8.42 58.50 19.03
N SER A 297 9.46 57.71 19.34
CA SER A 297 10.39 57.14 18.35
C SER A 297 9.78 56.02 17.52
N GLU A 298 8.93 55.18 18.13
CA GLU A 298 8.24 54.10 17.44
C GLU A 298 7.06 54.62 16.58
N LEU A 299 6.50 55.79 16.92
CA LEU A 299 5.41 56.43 16.16
C LEU A 299 5.83 56.80 14.73
N GLU A 300 7.10 57.16 14.52
CA GLU A 300 7.63 57.46 13.20
C GLU A 300 7.79 56.19 12.35
N ALA A 301 8.32 55.12 12.94
CA ALA A 301 8.37 53.80 12.30
C ALA A 301 6.96 53.27 11.98
N TRP A 302 6.00 53.48 12.89
CA TRP A 302 4.59 53.15 12.70
C TRP A 302 3.96 53.85 11.50
N ARG A 303 4.27 55.14 11.31
CA ARG A 303 3.80 55.94 10.17
C ARG A 303 4.38 55.44 8.85
N GLN A 304 5.66 55.10 8.84
CA GLN A 304 6.33 54.54 7.65
C GLN A 304 5.75 53.17 7.25
N LEU A 305 5.37 52.35 8.24
CA LEU A 305 4.66 51.08 8.02
C LEU A 305 3.19 51.25 7.61
N GLY A 306 2.60 52.44 7.77
CA GLY A 306 1.18 52.70 7.51
C GLY A 306 0.75 52.47 6.06
N LYS A 307 1.62 52.77 5.08
CA LYS A 307 1.35 52.49 3.66
C LYS A 307 1.29 50.99 3.38
N PHE A 308 2.20 50.22 3.96
CA PHE A 308 2.24 48.75 3.81
C PHE A 308 1.01 48.09 4.45
N ARG A 309 0.62 48.56 5.64
CA ARG A 309 -0.57 48.09 6.34
C ARG A 309 -1.86 48.32 5.54
N ALA A 310 -2.00 49.50 4.93
CA ALA A 310 -3.14 49.81 4.07
C ALA A 310 -3.15 48.95 2.78
N ASP A 311 -1.99 48.71 2.18
CA ASP A 311 -1.89 47.89 0.97
C ASP A 311 -2.18 46.40 1.24
N LEU A 312 -1.70 45.85 2.36
CA LEU A 312 -2.06 44.50 2.82
C LEU A 312 -3.58 44.36 2.99
N ALA A 313 -4.20 45.31 3.67
CA ALA A 313 -5.63 45.30 3.92
C ALA A 313 -6.46 45.32 2.62
N ALA A 314 -5.96 46.03 1.58
CA ALA A 314 -6.63 46.17 0.30
C ALA A 314 -6.38 44.98 -0.67
N ARG A 315 -5.18 44.38 -0.67
CA ARG A 315 -4.76 43.42 -1.70
C ARG A 315 -4.77 41.95 -1.27
N LEU A 316 -4.83 41.66 0.03
CA LEU A 316 -4.91 40.27 0.51
C LEU A 316 -6.23 39.61 0.11
N THR A 317 -6.14 38.54 -0.67
CA THR A 317 -7.27 37.62 -0.91
C THR A 317 -7.72 36.96 0.41
N PRO A 318 -8.98 36.50 0.53
CA PRO A 318 -9.47 35.82 1.74
C PRO A 318 -8.59 34.65 2.17
N MET A 319 -8.11 33.85 1.20
CA MET A 319 -7.22 32.72 1.43
C MET A 319 -5.85 33.16 1.96
N SER A 320 -5.23 34.17 1.35
CA SER A 320 -3.94 34.71 1.80
C SER A 320 -4.03 35.31 3.21
N ARG A 321 -5.15 35.97 3.52
CA ARG A 321 -5.42 36.57 4.83
C ARG A 321 -5.51 35.51 5.94
N ILE A 322 -6.20 34.40 5.70
CA ILE A 322 -6.26 33.27 6.65
C ILE A 322 -4.90 32.63 6.85
N CYS A 323 -4.15 32.39 5.78
CA CYS A 323 -2.81 31.79 5.87
C CYS A 323 -1.83 32.71 6.62
N ALA A 324 -1.88 34.01 6.34
CA ALA A 324 -1.07 35.01 7.02
C ALA A 324 -1.42 35.10 8.51
N CYS A 325 -2.71 35.21 8.84
CA CYS A 325 -3.21 35.23 10.22
C CYS A 325 -2.76 33.97 10.99
N ARG A 326 -2.89 32.79 10.37
CA ARG A 326 -2.43 31.53 10.94
C ARG A 326 -0.92 31.55 11.24
N GLY A 327 -0.09 31.96 10.27
CA GLY A 327 1.36 32.04 10.44
C GLY A 327 1.77 32.97 11.59
N VAL A 328 1.13 34.15 11.66
CA VAL A 328 1.34 35.12 12.76
C VAL A 328 1.03 34.48 14.11
N ILE A 329 -0.10 33.79 14.26
CA ILE A 329 -0.51 33.21 15.55
C ILE A 329 0.39 32.04 15.97
N GLU A 330 0.77 31.18 15.03
CA GLU A 330 1.66 30.04 15.31
C GLU A 330 3.03 30.51 15.81
N ALA A 331 3.53 31.64 15.29
CA ALA A 331 4.85 32.19 15.61
C ALA A 331 4.87 33.25 16.74
N ALA A 332 3.76 33.95 16.99
CA ALA A 332 3.74 35.06 17.94
C ALA A 332 3.99 34.62 19.38
N PRO A 333 4.86 35.30 20.13
CA PRO A 333 5.09 35.00 21.55
C PRO A 333 3.82 35.26 22.36
N PRO A 334 3.64 34.61 23.53
CA PRO A 334 2.44 34.76 24.36
C PRO A 334 2.07 36.22 24.63
N GLY A 335 3.04 37.08 24.97
CA GLY A 335 2.77 38.48 25.28
C GLY A 335 2.29 39.35 24.09
N VAL A 336 2.58 38.98 22.83
CA VAL A 336 1.98 39.64 21.65
C VAL A 336 0.54 39.17 21.46
N LEU A 337 0.22 37.92 21.80
CA LEU A 337 -1.12 37.35 21.63
C LEU A 337 -2.11 37.81 22.71
N SER A 338 -1.61 38.09 23.92
CA SER A 338 -2.40 38.50 25.08
C SER A 338 -2.25 39.99 25.46
N ALA A 339 -1.51 40.79 24.69
CA ALA A 339 -1.46 42.24 24.88
C ALA A 339 -2.86 42.86 24.80
N ASP A 340 -3.16 43.81 25.69
CA ASP A 340 -4.39 44.59 25.67
C ASP A 340 -4.28 45.70 24.62
N LEU A 341 -5.24 45.74 23.70
CA LEU A 341 -5.33 46.68 22.59
C LEU A 341 -6.59 47.54 22.66
N SER A 342 -7.28 47.57 23.81
CA SER A 342 -8.49 48.37 24.02
C SER A 342 -8.21 49.87 24.01
N SER A 343 -9.15 50.65 23.47
CA SER A 343 -9.08 52.12 23.47
C SER A 343 -9.37 52.72 24.84
N SER A 344 -8.55 53.69 25.27
CA SER A 344 -8.72 54.47 26.51
C SER A 344 -10.07 55.22 26.58
N ALA A 345 -10.74 55.43 25.44
CA ALA A 345 -12.03 56.13 25.36
C ALA A 345 -13.25 55.27 25.77
N ALA A 346 -13.09 53.97 26.03
CA ALA A 346 -14.17 53.05 26.40
C ALA A 346 -13.81 52.20 27.64
N PRO A 347 -13.87 52.77 28.87
CA PRO A 347 -13.40 52.11 30.10
C PRO A 347 -14.23 50.89 30.56
N GLU A 348 -15.38 50.60 29.92
CA GLU A 348 -16.21 49.42 30.21
C GLU A 348 -16.00 48.27 29.19
N ALA A 349 -15.21 48.46 28.14
CA ALA A 349 -14.97 47.44 27.12
C ALA A 349 -13.90 46.43 27.57
N HIS A 350 -14.19 45.15 27.44
CA HIS A 350 -13.27 44.05 27.76
C HIS A 350 -11.93 44.21 27.01
N ALA A 351 -10.82 43.86 27.67
CA ALA A 351 -9.47 43.94 27.10
C ALA A 351 -9.39 43.23 25.74
N TRP A 352 -9.17 43.98 24.65
CA TRP A 352 -9.16 43.42 23.31
C TRP A 352 -7.82 42.75 23.05
N GLN A 353 -7.84 41.48 22.62
CA GLN A 353 -6.63 40.67 22.43
C GLN A 353 -6.61 40.07 21.04
N LEU A 354 -5.42 40.08 20.42
CA LEU A 354 -5.22 39.64 19.04
C LEU A 354 -5.72 38.21 18.80
N LEU A 355 -5.46 37.28 19.74
CA LEU A 355 -5.85 35.88 19.59
C LEU A 355 -7.35 35.66 19.82
N VAL A 356 -7.87 36.06 20.98
CA VAL A 356 -9.23 35.71 21.42
C VAL A 356 -10.29 36.58 20.74
N HIS A 357 -10.06 37.88 20.63
CA HIS A 357 -11.05 38.83 20.11
C HIS A 357 -10.86 39.15 18.62
N GLY A 358 -9.65 38.95 18.07
CA GLY A 358 -9.36 39.17 16.66
C GLY A 358 -9.40 37.89 15.83
N ALA A 359 -8.43 37.01 16.04
CA ALA A 359 -8.18 35.88 15.16
C ALA A 359 -9.19 34.74 15.25
N LEU A 360 -9.64 34.37 16.45
CA LEU A 360 -10.62 33.29 16.62
C LEU A 360 -11.96 33.62 15.92
N PRO A 361 -12.60 34.78 16.14
CA PRO A 361 -13.79 35.18 15.40
C PRO A 361 -13.56 35.20 13.88
N PHE A 362 -12.41 35.72 13.44
CA PHE A 362 -12.06 35.74 12.02
C PHE A 362 -11.99 34.33 11.40
N PHE A 363 -11.44 33.34 12.11
CA PHE A 363 -11.42 31.96 11.63
C PHE A 363 -12.80 31.29 11.67
N ILE A 364 -13.61 31.58 12.68
CA ILE A 364 -15.00 31.11 12.78
C ILE A 364 -15.79 31.60 11.54
N ASP A 365 -15.75 32.90 11.26
CA ASP A 365 -16.42 33.51 10.11
C ASP A 365 -15.92 32.92 8.79
N ALA A 366 -14.61 32.67 8.67
CA ALA A 366 -14.02 32.04 7.50
C ALA A 366 -14.54 30.61 7.26
N VAL A 367 -14.77 29.82 8.32
CA VAL A 367 -15.35 28.49 8.15
C VAL A 367 -16.84 28.57 7.78
N GLN A 368 -17.60 29.51 8.37
CA GLN A 368 -19.02 29.71 8.05
C GLN A 368 -19.25 30.16 6.61
N THR A 369 -18.39 31.04 6.10
CA THR A 369 -18.48 31.60 4.74
C THR A 369 -17.86 30.71 3.66
N ALA A 370 -17.27 29.57 4.03
CA ALA A 370 -16.56 28.68 3.12
C ALA A 370 -17.49 27.92 2.15
N GLN A 371 -17.48 28.33 0.87
CA GLN A 371 -18.23 27.67 -0.20
C GLN A 371 -17.52 26.40 -0.72
N ASP A 372 -16.19 26.43 -0.82
CA ASP A 372 -15.38 25.34 -1.37
C ASP A 372 -14.70 24.48 -0.28
N ALA A 373 -14.63 23.16 -0.49
CA ALA A 373 -14.01 22.22 0.46
C ALA A 373 -12.53 22.52 0.80
N PRO A 374 -11.65 22.90 -0.17
CA PRO A 374 -10.26 23.25 0.14
C PRO A 374 -10.13 24.49 1.04
N PHE A 375 -10.97 25.52 0.80
CA PHE A 375 -10.98 26.73 1.61
C PHE A 375 -11.47 26.42 3.04
N ARG A 376 -12.54 25.63 3.16
CA ARG A 376 -13.05 25.17 4.46
C ARG A 376 -11.99 24.43 5.26
N TYR A 377 -11.24 23.53 4.63
CA TYR A 377 -10.14 22.83 5.31
C TYR A 377 -9.07 23.78 5.81
N VAL A 378 -8.69 24.77 5.01
CA VAL A 378 -7.69 25.76 5.42
C VAL A 378 -8.19 26.56 6.61
N ALA A 379 -9.44 27.02 6.57
CA ALA A 379 -10.09 27.73 7.67
C ALA A 379 -10.15 26.88 8.96
N VAL A 380 -10.58 25.62 8.87
CA VAL A 380 -10.60 24.70 10.04
C VAL A 380 -9.19 24.42 10.57
N THR A 381 -8.18 24.26 9.71
CA THR A 381 -6.79 24.10 10.18
C THR A 381 -6.23 25.37 10.84
N ALA A 382 -6.65 26.56 10.39
CA ALA A 382 -6.28 27.82 11.01
C ALA A 382 -6.95 27.98 12.38
N LEU A 383 -8.24 27.63 12.48
CA LEU A 383 -8.97 27.59 13.75
C LEU A 383 -8.33 26.63 14.76
N SER A 384 -7.99 25.42 14.31
CA SER A 384 -7.25 24.41 15.09
C SER A 384 -5.91 24.94 15.61
N ALA A 385 -5.13 25.58 14.74
CA ALA A 385 -3.86 26.21 15.12
C ALA A 385 -4.03 27.34 16.15
N GLY A 386 -5.06 28.18 15.98
CA GLY A 386 -5.39 29.25 16.92
C GLY A 386 -5.74 28.73 18.31
N LEU A 387 -6.61 27.71 18.40
CA LEU A 387 -6.95 27.07 19.67
C LEU A 387 -5.76 26.32 20.29
N ALA A 388 -4.97 25.60 19.49
CA ALA A 388 -3.75 24.95 19.97
C ALA A 388 -2.74 25.97 20.53
N ARG A 389 -2.65 27.17 19.94
CA ARG A 389 -1.83 28.26 20.48
C ARG A 389 -2.42 28.80 21.78
N LEU A 390 -3.72 29.01 21.87
CA LEU A 390 -4.40 29.43 23.10
C LEU A 390 -4.13 28.43 24.24
N LYS A 391 -4.27 27.14 23.97
CA LYS A 391 -3.93 26.07 24.93
C LYS A 391 -2.50 26.20 25.44
N LYS A 392 -1.51 26.41 24.56
CA LYS A 392 -0.11 26.62 24.95
C LYS A 392 0.07 27.84 25.86
N VAL A 393 -0.59 28.96 25.56
CA VAL A 393 -0.53 30.17 26.40
C VAL A 393 -1.07 29.88 27.81
N TRP A 394 -2.21 29.18 27.92
CA TRP A 394 -2.75 28.75 29.21
C TRP A 394 -1.84 27.78 29.96
N GLN A 395 -1.17 26.85 29.26
CA GLN A 395 -0.21 25.91 29.85
C GLN A 395 1.06 26.60 30.39
N CYS A 396 1.63 27.56 29.64
CA CYS A 396 2.77 28.35 30.12
C CYS A 396 2.46 29.04 31.45
N LEU A 397 1.25 29.60 31.56
CA LEU A 397 0.82 30.27 32.79
C LEU A 397 0.63 29.30 33.97
N GLN A 398 0.31 28.02 33.74
CA GLN A 398 0.17 27.03 34.81
C GLN A 398 1.52 26.49 35.33
N ALA A 399 2.54 26.40 34.46
CA ALA A 399 3.86 25.85 34.82
C ALA A 399 4.67 26.77 35.75
N GLU A 400 4.38 28.07 35.75
CA GLU A 400 5.19 29.11 36.41
C GLU A 400 4.57 29.60 37.75
N ASN A 401 3.85 28.72 38.46
CA ASN A 401 3.26 29.02 39.78
C ASN A 401 4.35 29.43 40.81
N GLY A 402 4.62 30.73 40.91
CA GLY A 402 5.41 31.32 42.01
C GLY A 402 6.28 32.54 41.66
N GLN A 403 6.53 32.84 40.38
CA GLN A 403 7.29 34.05 39.98
C GLN A 403 6.43 34.96 39.12
N ALA A 404 6.30 36.23 39.52
CA ALA A 404 5.57 37.24 38.76
C ALA A 404 6.33 37.54 37.47
N VAL A 405 5.84 37.02 36.34
CA VAL A 405 6.32 37.41 35.01
C VAL A 405 5.37 38.47 34.45
N ASP A 406 5.94 39.52 33.86
CA ASP A 406 5.26 40.59 33.11
C ASP A 406 4.68 40.06 31.78
N CYS A 407 3.83 39.03 31.82
CA CYS A 407 3.07 38.55 30.66
C CYS A 407 1.58 38.83 30.87
N PRO A 408 0.92 39.58 29.96
CA PRO A 408 -0.50 39.91 30.13
C PRO A 408 -1.36 38.65 30.06
N ARG A 409 -2.41 38.60 30.88
CA ARG A 409 -3.28 37.42 31.05
C ARG A 409 -4.13 37.21 29.78
N PRO A 410 -4.21 36.00 29.21
CA PRO A 410 -5.10 35.72 28.09
C PRO A 410 -6.56 35.84 28.54
N ALA A 411 -7.40 36.36 27.67
CA ALA A 411 -8.83 36.45 27.90
C ALA A 411 -9.47 35.06 27.95
N LEU A 412 -10.53 34.94 28.74
CA LEU A 412 -11.37 33.75 28.77
C LEU A 412 -12.13 33.61 27.46
N LEU A 413 -12.46 32.36 27.13
CA LEU A 413 -13.40 32.11 26.04
C LEU A 413 -14.79 32.49 26.56
N ALA A 414 -15.27 33.66 26.18
CA ALA A 414 -16.62 34.10 26.48
C ALA A 414 -17.65 33.10 25.93
N LYS A 415 -18.80 33.01 26.60
CA LYS A 415 -19.90 32.11 26.21
C LYS A 415 -20.28 32.28 24.74
N ASP A 416 -20.32 33.52 24.26
CA ASP A 416 -20.66 33.84 22.87
C ASP A 416 -19.67 33.19 21.89
N ILE A 417 -18.35 33.33 22.11
CA ILE A 417 -17.33 32.73 21.23
C ILE A 417 -17.45 31.21 21.24
N LEU A 418 -17.74 30.62 22.40
CA LEU A 418 -17.91 29.18 22.56
C LEU A 418 -19.12 28.64 21.79
N GLU A 419 -20.25 29.33 21.83
CA GLU A 419 -21.45 28.99 21.05
C GLU A 419 -21.17 29.06 19.54
N HIS A 420 -20.47 30.11 19.08
CA HIS A 420 -20.08 30.24 17.67
C HIS A 420 -19.08 29.15 17.23
N LEU A 421 -18.13 28.78 18.09
CA LEU A 421 -17.20 27.67 17.82
C LEU A 421 -17.94 26.34 17.63
N LEU A 422 -18.90 26.03 18.50
CA LEU A 422 -19.70 24.82 18.38
C LEU A 422 -20.57 24.84 17.13
N ALA A 423 -21.23 25.96 16.83
CA ALA A 423 -22.06 26.14 15.64
C ALA A 423 -21.27 25.90 14.33
N VAL A 424 -19.96 26.18 14.33
CA VAL A 424 -19.07 25.97 13.18
C VAL A 424 -18.51 24.56 13.10
N LEU A 425 -18.20 23.94 14.25
CA LEU A 425 -17.67 22.59 14.29
C LEU A 425 -18.76 21.56 13.98
N TRP A 426 -20.00 21.84 14.37
CA TRP A 426 -21.16 20.95 14.21
C TRP A 426 -21.33 20.41 12.78
N PRO A 427 -21.37 21.26 11.73
CA PRO A 427 -21.51 20.79 10.35
C PRO A 427 -20.24 20.13 9.80
N CYS A 428 -19.09 20.39 10.41
CA CYS A 428 -17.80 19.89 9.94
C CYS A 428 -17.54 18.42 10.33
N TRP A 429 -18.24 17.87 11.33
CA TRP A 429 -17.99 16.52 11.85
C TRP A 429 -18.34 15.38 10.88
N GLU A 430 -19.25 15.63 9.94
CA GLU A 430 -19.58 14.70 8.85
C GLU A 430 -19.20 15.26 7.46
N ASP A 431 -18.27 16.22 7.39
CA ASP A 431 -17.87 16.82 6.12
C ASP A 431 -17.44 15.73 5.11
N PRO A 432 -17.90 15.80 3.84
CA PRO A 432 -17.56 14.80 2.82
C PRO A 432 -16.04 14.64 2.65
N MET A 433 -15.28 15.70 2.91
CA MET A 433 -13.84 15.63 2.98
C MET A 433 -13.39 15.14 4.36
N ARG A 434 -12.99 13.85 4.42
CA ARG A 434 -12.50 13.18 5.65
C ARG A 434 -11.44 13.97 6.44
N GLN A 435 -10.63 14.79 5.77
CA GLN A 435 -9.62 15.64 6.41
C GLN A 435 -10.24 16.75 7.27
N VAL A 436 -11.35 17.36 6.82
CA VAL A 436 -12.09 18.39 7.57
C VAL A 436 -12.71 17.77 8.81
N ALA A 437 -13.42 16.65 8.67
CA ALA A 437 -14.03 15.95 9.80
C ALA A 437 -12.99 15.51 10.85
N LYS A 438 -11.84 14.99 10.41
CA LYS A 438 -10.76 14.62 11.32
C LYS A 438 -10.19 15.83 12.06
N GLU A 439 -9.96 16.92 11.35
CA GLU A 439 -9.44 18.15 11.95
C GLU A 439 -10.46 18.74 12.93
N ALA A 440 -11.75 18.81 12.57
CA ALA A 440 -12.81 19.31 13.43
C ALA A 440 -12.95 18.51 14.75
N HIS A 441 -12.84 17.17 14.71
CA HIS A 441 -12.82 16.36 15.93
C HIS A 441 -11.59 16.63 16.80
N ALA A 442 -10.41 16.83 16.19
CA ALA A 442 -9.19 17.21 16.91
C ALA A 442 -9.30 18.60 17.54
N THR A 443 -9.82 19.58 16.78
CA THR A 443 -10.09 20.95 17.25
C THR A 443 -11.03 20.94 18.46
N PHE A 444 -12.09 20.11 18.42
CA PHE A 444 -13.01 19.96 19.54
C PHE A 444 -12.31 19.41 20.80
N ALA A 445 -11.45 18.40 20.66
CA ALA A 445 -10.67 17.89 21.80
C ALA A 445 -9.74 18.96 22.41
N VAL A 446 -9.09 19.77 21.58
CA VAL A 446 -8.25 20.90 22.04
C VAL A 446 -9.09 21.97 22.75
N LEU A 447 -10.30 22.27 22.25
CA LEU A 447 -11.22 23.20 22.92
C LEU A 447 -11.57 22.73 24.33
N LEU A 448 -11.90 21.44 24.49
CA LEU A 448 -12.20 20.89 25.80
C LEU A 448 -10.98 20.98 26.75
N ASP A 449 -9.75 20.74 26.24
CA ASP A 449 -8.53 20.90 27.04
C ASP A 449 -8.35 22.36 27.54
N ILE A 450 -8.70 23.35 26.72
CA ILE A 450 -8.62 24.77 27.11
C ILE A 450 -9.61 25.07 28.23
N LEU A 451 -10.85 24.58 28.12
CA LEU A 451 -11.88 24.78 29.15
C LEU A 451 -11.46 24.19 30.49
N GLU A 452 -10.83 23.01 30.50
CA GLU A 452 -10.26 22.42 31.73
C GLU A 452 -9.12 23.24 32.33
N LEU A 453 -8.24 23.81 31.49
CA LEU A 453 -7.18 24.69 31.97
C LEU A 453 -7.73 25.99 32.59
N GLN A 454 -8.83 26.52 32.03
CA GLN A 454 -9.54 27.69 32.54
C GLN A 454 -10.24 27.39 33.87
N SER A 455 -10.97 26.26 33.97
CA SER A 455 -11.65 25.88 35.21
C SER A 455 -10.71 25.57 36.36
N ALA A 456 -9.59 24.89 36.10
CA ALA A 456 -8.60 24.58 37.12
C ALA A 456 -8.02 25.83 37.80
N ARG A 457 -8.02 26.98 37.12
CA ARG A 457 -7.45 28.23 37.61
C ARG A 457 -8.49 29.22 38.15
N GLU A 458 -9.67 29.27 37.54
CA GLU A 458 -10.71 30.27 37.86
C GLU A 458 -11.94 29.69 38.57
N GLY A 459 -12.01 28.38 38.77
CA GLY A 459 -13.11 27.73 39.49
C GLY A 459 -14.43 27.65 38.72
N ALA A 460 -14.42 27.87 37.40
CA ALA A 460 -15.62 27.82 36.56
C ALA A 460 -16.19 26.39 36.42
N ALA A 461 -17.52 26.27 36.44
CA ALA A 461 -18.23 24.99 36.34
C ALA A 461 -18.27 24.45 34.88
N VAL A 462 -17.15 23.92 34.40
CA VAL A 462 -17.04 23.26 33.07
C VAL A 462 -18.00 22.08 32.94
N GLY A 463 -18.38 21.44 34.04
CA GLY A 463 -19.35 20.34 34.05
C GLY A 463 -20.72 20.71 33.46
N ASP A 464 -21.24 21.91 33.75
CA ASP A 464 -22.57 22.32 33.30
C ASP A 464 -22.60 22.59 31.79
N PHE A 465 -21.50 23.11 31.24
CA PHE A 465 -21.32 23.27 29.80
C PHE A 465 -21.18 21.92 29.09
N LEU A 466 -20.38 21.01 29.64
CA LEU A 466 -20.21 19.67 29.07
C LEU A 466 -21.54 18.89 29.07
N ASP A 467 -22.36 19.03 30.11
CA ASP A 467 -23.69 18.43 30.17
C ASP A 467 -24.59 18.98 29.05
N GLN A 468 -24.59 20.29 28.80
CA GLN A 468 -25.36 20.90 27.71
C GLN A 468 -24.94 20.36 26.33
N VAL A 469 -23.63 20.30 26.06
CA VAL A 469 -23.10 19.76 24.81
C VAL A 469 -23.42 18.26 24.68
N ALA A 470 -23.31 17.49 25.76
CA ALA A 470 -23.67 16.08 25.77
C ALA A 470 -25.16 15.87 25.48
N VAL A 471 -26.06 16.66 26.07
CA VAL A 471 -27.51 16.62 25.80
C VAL A 471 -27.79 16.90 24.32
N GLU A 472 -27.16 17.92 23.74
CA GLU A 472 -27.33 18.27 22.32
C GLU A 472 -26.87 17.13 21.39
N LEU A 473 -25.72 16.53 21.69
CA LEU A 473 -25.19 15.35 20.98
C LEU A 473 -26.10 14.12 21.07
N LEU A 474 -26.64 13.86 22.26
CA LEU A 474 -27.50 12.71 22.51
C LEU A 474 -28.85 12.84 21.79
N ASN A 475 -29.34 14.08 21.61
CA ASN A 475 -30.61 14.38 20.94
C ASN A 475 -30.60 14.19 19.42
N GLN A 476 -29.44 14.08 18.78
CA GLN A 476 -29.35 13.96 17.32
C GLN A 476 -29.72 12.58 16.77
N GLY A 477 -30.11 11.64 17.61
CA GLY A 477 -30.55 10.31 17.19
C GLY A 477 -29.41 9.33 16.88
N ALA A 478 -29.72 8.04 16.96
CA ALA A 478 -28.70 6.99 16.95
C ALA A 478 -27.97 6.78 15.61
N GLY A 479 -28.62 7.11 14.51
CA GLY A 479 -28.05 6.91 13.17
C GLY A 479 -26.99 7.93 12.75
N HIS A 480 -26.81 9.03 13.49
CA HIS A 480 -25.90 10.11 13.09
C HIS A 480 -24.47 9.77 13.50
N LYS A 481 -23.56 9.72 12.52
CA LYS A 481 -22.15 9.32 12.71
C LYS A 481 -21.37 10.39 13.48
N GLY A 482 -21.67 11.65 13.24
CA GLY A 482 -21.00 12.84 13.75
C GLY A 482 -21.08 12.98 15.27
N ARG A 483 -22.07 12.35 15.93
CA ARG A 483 -22.21 12.41 17.39
C ARG A 483 -21.18 11.56 18.14
N TYR A 484 -20.71 10.46 17.54
CA TYR A 484 -19.95 9.43 18.26
C TYR A 484 -18.52 9.88 18.65
N ALA A 485 -17.80 10.54 17.75
CA ALA A 485 -16.43 11.00 18.03
C ALA A 485 -16.38 12.14 19.08
N PRO A 486 -17.25 13.16 19.04
CA PRO A 486 -17.37 14.16 20.09
C PRO A 486 -17.81 13.58 21.43
N LEU A 487 -18.82 12.69 21.47
CA LEU A 487 -19.21 12.00 22.70
C LEU A 487 -18.05 11.17 23.28
N ALA A 488 -17.25 10.53 22.42
CA ALA A 488 -16.06 9.81 22.85
C ALA A 488 -14.97 10.73 23.44
N ALA A 489 -14.88 11.99 22.99
CA ALA A 489 -13.97 12.99 23.53
C ALA A 489 -14.45 13.58 24.87
N ILE A 490 -15.77 13.63 25.10
CA ILE A 490 -16.39 14.09 26.35
C ILE A 490 -16.39 12.99 27.42
N ALA A 491 -16.50 11.72 27.04
CA ALA A 491 -16.62 10.58 27.95
C ALA A 491 -15.57 10.53 29.08
N PRO A 492 -14.26 10.75 28.83
CA PRO A 492 -13.25 10.76 29.89
C PRO A 492 -13.40 11.91 30.90
N ARG A 493 -14.17 12.97 30.57
CA ARG A 493 -14.27 14.21 31.35
C ARG A 493 -15.53 14.26 32.21
N LEU A 494 -16.68 13.88 31.65
CA LEU A 494 -17.95 13.78 32.39
C LEU A 494 -18.06 12.50 33.20
N GLY A 495 -17.37 11.44 32.80
CA GLY A 495 -17.48 10.11 33.39
C GLY A 495 -18.70 9.34 32.89
N TYR A 496 -18.68 8.02 33.15
CA TYR A 496 -19.69 7.09 32.62
C TYR A 496 -21.09 7.31 33.22
N HIS A 497 -21.19 7.47 34.55
CA HIS A 497 -22.47 7.61 35.23
C HIS A 497 -23.24 8.87 34.84
N ARG A 498 -22.54 10.01 34.71
CA ARG A 498 -23.17 11.29 34.36
C ARG A 498 -23.74 11.26 32.94
N ILE A 499 -23.00 10.69 31.98
CA ILE A 499 -23.49 10.53 30.59
C ILE A 499 -24.68 9.58 30.52
N LEU A 500 -24.66 8.47 31.26
CA LEU A 500 -25.82 7.56 31.31
C LEU A 500 -27.01 8.14 32.06
N ALA A 501 -26.80 9.02 33.04
CA ALA A 501 -27.89 9.74 33.69
C ALA A 501 -28.63 10.65 32.69
N LEU A 502 -27.91 11.24 31.73
CA LEU A 502 -28.51 12.02 30.64
C LEU A 502 -29.28 11.14 29.64
N ARG A 503 -28.76 9.94 29.31
CA ARG A 503 -29.41 8.99 28.40
C ARG A 503 -29.16 7.53 28.85
N PRO A 504 -30.05 6.94 29.67
CA PRO A 504 -29.87 5.57 30.15
C PRO A 504 -29.70 4.49 29.07
N PRO A 505 -30.46 4.48 27.95
CA PRO A 505 -30.32 3.44 26.92
C PRO A 505 -29.16 3.65 25.94
N LEU A 506 -28.22 4.57 26.21
CA LEU A 506 -27.17 4.94 25.26
C LEU A 506 -26.33 3.76 24.76
N VAL A 507 -25.96 2.83 25.66
CA VAL A 507 -25.15 1.65 25.31
C VAL A 507 -25.95 0.73 24.39
N LEU A 508 -27.18 0.37 24.77
CA LEU A 508 -28.09 -0.44 23.97
C LEU A 508 -28.35 0.15 22.58
N GLU A 509 -28.65 1.46 22.51
CA GLU A 509 -28.86 2.17 21.23
C GLU A 509 -27.61 2.14 20.36
N SER A 510 -26.44 2.34 20.96
CA SER A 510 -25.17 2.31 20.25
C SER A 510 -24.88 0.91 19.71
N LEU A 511 -25.12 -0.14 20.51
CA LEU A 511 -24.97 -1.54 20.08
C LEU A 511 -25.90 -1.85 18.91
N ALA A 512 -27.16 -1.42 18.93
CA ALA A 512 -28.10 -1.65 17.83
C ALA A 512 -27.63 -1.04 16.49
N GLN A 513 -26.86 0.05 16.51
CA GLN A 513 -26.33 0.69 15.29
C GLN A 513 -25.13 -0.04 14.67
N LEU A 514 -24.55 -1.02 15.35
CA LEU A 514 -23.42 -1.80 14.83
C LEU A 514 -23.79 -2.64 13.62
N GLY A 515 -25.08 -2.93 13.38
CA GLY A 515 -25.53 -3.56 12.14
C GLY A 515 -25.22 -2.72 10.89
N ASN A 516 -25.01 -1.41 11.04
CA ASN A 516 -24.60 -0.53 9.96
C ASN A 516 -23.06 -0.40 9.89
N ASN A 517 -22.48 -1.03 8.87
CA ASN A 517 -21.01 -1.00 8.64
C ASN A 517 -20.42 0.41 8.51
N ARG A 518 -21.22 1.44 8.17
CA ARG A 518 -20.77 2.84 8.10
C ARG A 518 -20.52 3.45 9.48
N LEU A 519 -21.24 2.97 10.51
CA LEU A 519 -21.21 3.48 11.87
C LEU A 519 -20.33 2.64 12.79
N CYS A 520 -20.13 1.36 12.47
CA CYS A 520 -19.46 0.36 13.32
C CYS A 520 -18.17 0.88 14.00
N THR A 521 -17.22 1.43 13.24
CA THR A 521 -15.95 1.94 13.80
C THR A 521 -16.15 3.13 14.75
N SER A 522 -17.09 4.01 14.44
CA SER A 522 -17.37 5.22 15.25
C SER A 522 -18.04 4.84 16.56
N VAL A 523 -19.01 3.92 16.50
CA VAL A 523 -19.66 3.33 17.68
C VAL A 523 -18.65 2.62 18.57
N CYS A 524 -17.77 1.79 18.00
CA CYS A 524 -16.72 1.12 18.77
C CYS A 524 -15.78 2.12 19.46
N GLY A 525 -15.52 3.27 18.81
CA GLY A 525 -14.76 4.37 19.41
C GLY A 525 -15.45 4.95 20.65
N LEU A 526 -16.76 5.20 20.57
CA LEU A 526 -17.56 5.67 21.72
C LEU A 526 -17.59 4.63 22.85
N LEU A 527 -17.91 3.37 22.55
CA LEU A 527 -17.98 2.31 23.55
C LEU A 527 -16.64 2.12 24.26
N ARG A 528 -15.53 2.19 23.51
CA ARG A 528 -14.17 2.17 24.10
C ARG A 528 -13.99 3.31 25.09
N ALA A 529 -14.31 4.54 24.71
CA ALA A 529 -14.15 5.70 25.56
C ALA A 529 -15.03 5.62 26.83
N LEU A 530 -16.29 5.21 26.69
CA LEU A 530 -17.23 5.04 27.81
C LEU A 530 -16.75 3.97 28.80
N TRP A 531 -16.40 2.78 28.32
CA TRP A 531 -15.96 1.68 29.19
C TRP A 531 -14.59 1.94 29.82
N THR A 532 -13.69 2.64 29.11
CA THR A 532 -12.40 3.05 29.69
C THR A 532 -12.61 4.13 30.76
N ALA A 533 -13.53 5.08 30.55
CA ALA A 533 -13.88 6.06 31.58
C ALA A 533 -14.50 5.36 32.80
N ALA A 534 -15.39 4.38 32.58
CA ALA A 534 -16.02 3.60 33.63
C ALA A 534 -15.04 2.73 34.43
N SER A 535 -13.95 2.23 33.80
CA SER A 535 -12.96 1.41 34.50
C SER A 535 -12.08 2.19 35.47
N HIS A 536 -12.02 3.52 35.35
CA HIS A 536 -11.29 4.39 36.30
C HIS A 536 -12.15 4.82 37.48
N ASP A 537 -13.46 4.54 37.45
CA ASP A 537 -14.42 4.91 38.49
C ASP A 537 -14.65 3.72 39.46
N PRO A 538 -14.17 3.78 40.71
CA PRO A 538 -14.26 2.68 41.66
C PRO A 538 -15.69 2.39 42.15
N GLU A 539 -16.63 3.34 41.99
CA GLU A 539 -18.03 3.18 42.41
C GLU A 539 -18.92 2.59 41.29
N ALA A 540 -18.39 2.45 40.07
CA ALA A 540 -19.17 2.13 38.88
C ALA A 540 -19.31 0.63 38.58
N SER A 541 -20.43 0.01 38.97
CA SER A 541 -20.82 -1.34 38.49
C SER A 541 -21.48 -1.28 37.10
N TRP A 542 -20.73 -0.90 36.07
CA TRP A 542 -21.24 -0.75 34.69
C TRP A 542 -21.40 -2.08 33.92
N VAL A 543 -20.74 -3.13 34.42
CA VAL A 543 -20.64 -4.44 33.75
C VAL A 543 -21.98 -5.16 33.63
N PRO A 544 -22.84 -5.27 34.67
CA PRO A 544 -24.09 -6.05 34.58
C PRO A 544 -25.05 -5.52 33.50
N GLY A 545 -25.24 -4.20 33.41
CA GLY A 545 -26.10 -3.59 32.39
C GLY A 545 -25.54 -3.78 30.98
N THR A 546 -24.24 -3.58 30.80
CA THR A 546 -23.57 -3.78 29.49
C THR A 546 -23.62 -5.26 29.05
N VAL A 547 -23.45 -6.19 29.99
CA VAL A 547 -23.57 -7.64 29.74
C VAL A 547 -24.98 -7.99 29.29
N GLN A 548 -26.00 -7.45 29.97
CA GLN A 548 -27.39 -7.66 29.58
C GLN A 548 -27.67 -7.14 28.16
N ASP A 549 -27.31 -5.89 27.86
CA ASP A 549 -27.54 -5.26 26.55
C ASP A 549 -26.77 -5.97 25.42
N THR A 550 -25.56 -6.45 25.70
CA THR A 550 -24.77 -7.20 24.72
C THR A 550 -25.35 -8.59 24.50
N SER A 551 -25.87 -9.25 25.56
CA SER A 551 -26.49 -10.58 25.46
C SER A 551 -27.79 -10.54 24.63
N THR A 552 -28.64 -9.53 24.84
CA THR A 552 -29.87 -9.34 24.06
C THR A 552 -29.53 -9.04 22.60
N ALA A 553 -28.56 -8.17 22.33
CA ALA A 553 -28.13 -7.86 20.97
C ALA A 553 -27.49 -9.06 20.24
N LEU A 554 -26.88 -10.00 20.96
CA LEU A 554 -26.34 -11.24 20.39
C LEU A 554 -27.41 -12.30 20.10
N ILE A 555 -28.47 -12.37 20.92
CA ILE A 555 -29.56 -13.35 20.75
C ILE A 555 -30.57 -12.86 19.71
N ASP A 556 -31.09 -11.64 19.88
CA ASP A 556 -32.21 -11.11 19.09
C ASP A 556 -31.75 -10.28 17.88
N GLY A 557 -30.45 -10.03 17.75
CA GLY A 557 -29.88 -9.19 16.71
C GLY A 557 -29.78 -9.86 15.32
N PRO A 558 -29.86 -9.07 14.22
CA PRO A 558 -29.64 -9.58 12.88
C PRO A 558 -28.20 -10.07 12.66
N ASP A 559 -27.97 -10.93 11.66
CA ASP A 559 -26.66 -11.54 11.37
C ASP A 559 -25.52 -10.52 11.26
N ALA A 560 -25.76 -9.39 10.58
CA ALA A 560 -24.77 -8.33 10.44
C ALA A 560 -24.38 -7.69 11.80
N LEU A 561 -25.36 -7.51 12.69
CA LEU A 561 -25.11 -7.02 14.04
C LEU A 561 -24.28 -8.05 14.83
N ARG A 562 -24.68 -9.33 14.82
CA ARG A 562 -23.96 -10.40 15.53
C ARG A 562 -22.52 -10.55 15.07
N ALA A 563 -22.29 -10.49 13.75
CA ALA A 563 -20.95 -10.54 13.17
C ALA A 563 -20.08 -9.36 13.63
N ASN A 564 -20.61 -8.13 13.61
CA ASN A 564 -19.88 -6.94 14.04
C ASN A 564 -19.65 -6.92 15.56
N LEU A 565 -20.60 -7.42 16.36
CA LEU A 565 -20.41 -7.63 17.79
C LEU A 565 -19.27 -8.61 18.06
N ALA A 566 -19.26 -9.76 17.38
CA ALA A 566 -18.24 -10.78 17.52
C ALA A 566 -16.84 -10.30 17.08
N ALA A 567 -16.77 -9.55 15.98
CA ALA A 567 -15.50 -9.11 15.40
C ALA A 567 -14.89 -7.88 16.10
N HIS A 568 -15.71 -6.96 16.62
CA HIS A 568 -15.23 -5.66 17.10
C HIS A 568 -15.55 -5.37 18.56
N VAL A 569 -16.74 -5.74 19.04
CA VAL A 569 -17.18 -5.37 20.40
C VAL A 569 -16.73 -6.34 21.46
N LEU A 570 -16.86 -7.65 21.25
CA LEU A 570 -16.42 -8.64 22.23
C LEU A 570 -14.91 -8.55 22.51
N PRO A 571 -14.02 -8.44 21.50
CA PRO A 571 -12.59 -8.25 21.76
C PRO A 571 -12.29 -6.95 22.52
N LEU A 572 -13.06 -5.87 22.23
CA LEU A 572 -12.94 -4.59 22.93
C LEU A 572 -13.35 -4.71 24.40
N LEU A 573 -14.51 -5.30 24.67
CA LEU A 573 -15.05 -5.48 26.01
C LEU A 573 -14.14 -6.37 26.87
N PHE A 574 -13.64 -7.47 26.30
CA PHE A 574 -12.73 -8.39 26.99
C PHE A 574 -11.35 -7.79 27.25
N GLY A 575 -10.88 -6.90 26.36
CA GLY A 575 -9.65 -6.16 26.56
C GLY A 575 -9.73 -5.15 27.72
N ILE A 576 -10.90 -4.54 27.96
CA ILE A 576 -11.10 -3.58 29.06
C ILE A 576 -11.46 -4.30 30.36
N HIS A 577 -12.38 -5.27 30.32
CA HIS A 577 -12.83 -6.02 31.49
C HIS A 577 -12.89 -7.53 31.20
N PRO A 578 -11.83 -8.29 31.54
CA PRO A 578 -11.77 -9.75 31.32
C PRO A 578 -12.92 -10.54 31.94
N GLY A 579 -13.44 -10.10 33.09
CA GLY A 579 -14.56 -10.74 33.78
C GLY A 579 -15.89 -10.69 33.01
N ALA A 580 -16.01 -9.83 31.99
CA ALA A 580 -17.22 -9.73 31.17
C ALA A 580 -17.47 -11.00 30.34
N CYS A 581 -16.41 -11.75 29.99
CA CYS A 581 -16.55 -13.02 29.28
C CYS A 581 -17.32 -14.05 30.10
N ALA A 582 -16.96 -14.24 31.38
CA ALA A 582 -17.66 -15.13 32.30
C ALA A 582 -19.11 -14.69 32.54
N ALA A 583 -19.33 -13.38 32.72
CA ALA A 583 -20.65 -12.82 32.95
C ALA A 583 -21.59 -13.00 31.74
N LEU A 584 -21.09 -12.81 30.51
CA LEU A 584 -21.85 -13.05 29.29
C LEU A 584 -22.22 -14.53 29.13
N LEU A 585 -21.29 -15.45 29.38
CA LEU A 585 -21.58 -16.88 29.32
C LEU A 585 -22.62 -17.29 30.37
N ALA A 586 -22.48 -16.80 31.61
CA ALA A 586 -23.47 -17.02 32.66
C ALA A 586 -24.86 -16.46 32.28
N ALA A 587 -24.92 -15.27 31.66
CA ALA A 587 -26.18 -14.70 31.17
C ALA A 587 -26.81 -15.57 30.08
N LEU A 588 -26.02 -16.07 29.12
CA LEU A 588 -26.48 -16.98 28.07
C LEU A 588 -26.88 -18.37 28.61
N ASP A 589 -26.34 -18.81 29.73
CA ASP A 589 -26.67 -20.09 30.39
C ASP A 589 -27.87 -19.98 31.34
N SER A 590 -28.15 -18.78 31.85
CA SER A 590 -29.25 -18.50 32.80
C SER A 590 -30.67 -18.60 32.21
N GLN A 591 -30.79 -18.80 30.88
CA GLN A 591 -32.06 -19.01 30.16
C GLN A 591 -32.79 -20.34 30.52
N GLY A 592 -32.33 -21.05 31.56
CA GLY A 592 -33.00 -22.18 32.21
C GLY A 592 -32.55 -23.57 31.71
N PRO A 593 -32.38 -24.57 32.60
CA PRO A 593 -32.14 -25.95 32.20
C PRO A 593 -33.40 -26.52 31.54
N GLY A 594 -33.39 -26.66 30.20
CA GLY A 594 -34.49 -27.25 29.42
C GLY A 594 -35.11 -26.33 28.37
N ALA A 595 -34.71 -25.06 28.27
CA ALA A 595 -35.11 -24.21 27.15
C ALA A 595 -34.54 -24.74 25.83
N PRO A 596 -35.33 -24.81 24.73
CA PRO A 596 -34.83 -25.27 23.44
C PRO A 596 -33.67 -24.36 23.02
N VAL A 597 -32.51 -24.95 22.73
CA VAL A 597 -31.35 -24.21 22.21
C VAL A 597 -31.73 -23.71 20.83
N THR A 598 -32.10 -22.44 20.74
CA THR A 598 -32.35 -21.79 19.46
C THR A 598 -31.02 -21.68 18.69
N PRO A 599 -31.06 -21.70 17.34
CA PRO A 599 -29.85 -21.50 16.54
C PRO A 599 -29.17 -20.17 16.89
N ASP A 600 -29.95 -19.14 17.24
CA ASP A 600 -29.42 -17.82 17.57
C ASP A 600 -28.70 -17.77 18.92
N LEU A 601 -29.23 -18.47 19.94
CA LEU A 601 -28.55 -18.64 21.22
C LEU A 601 -27.23 -19.41 21.04
N GLN A 602 -27.21 -20.41 20.17
CA GLN A 602 -25.99 -21.16 19.86
C GLN A 602 -24.95 -20.30 19.12
N SER A 603 -25.37 -19.49 18.13
CA SER A 603 -24.52 -18.49 17.48
C SER A 603 -23.91 -17.52 18.49
N ALA A 604 -24.74 -16.97 19.40
CA ALA A 604 -24.32 -16.03 20.43
C ALA A 604 -23.26 -16.66 21.35
N ARG A 605 -23.51 -17.88 21.83
CA ARG A 605 -22.54 -18.64 22.64
C ARG A 605 -21.23 -18.86 21.91
N MET A 606 -21.27 -19.28 20.64
CA MET A 606 -20.06 -19.49 19.85
C MET A 606 -19.27 -18.20 19.60
N ALA A 607 -19.96 -17.06 19.39
CA ALA A 607 -19.31 -15.77 19.26
C ALA A 607 -18.55 -15.37 20.55
N VAL A 608 -19.17 -15.54 21.71
CA VAL A 608 -18.56 -15.26 23.03
C VAL A 608 -17.39 -16.19 23.30
N LEU A 609 -17.56 -17.50 23.08
CA LEU A 609 -16.48 -18.48 23.26
C LEU A 609 -15.31 -18.24 22.31
N ALA A 610 -15.57 -17.93 21.04
CA ALA A 610 -14.53 -17.67 20.04
C ALA A 610 -13.76 -16.37 20.34
N ALA A 611 -14.45 -15.29 20.69
CA ALA A 611 -13.81 -14.04 21.09
C ALA A 611 -13.03 -14.19 22.40
N GLY A 612 -13.60 -14.89 23.40
CA GLY A 612 -12.92 -15.19 24.66
C GLY A 612 -11.67 -16.04 24.47
N HIS A 613 -11.75 -17.03 23.59
CA HIS A 613 -10.60 -17.86 23.21
C HIS A 613 -9.53 -17.03 22.50
N ALA A 614 -9.89 -16.19 21.52
CA ALA A 614 -8.94 -15.30 20.84
C ALA A 614 -8.25 -14.30 21.79
N SER A 615 -8.96 -13.83 22.82
CA SER A 615 -8.42 -12.97 23.89
C SER A 615 -7.64 -13.75 24.97
N GLY A 616 -7.52 -15.08 24.88
CA GLY A 616 -6.84 -15.91 25.88
C GLY A 616 -7.60 -16.09 27.21
N LEU A 617 -8.88 -15.70 27.25
CA LEU A 617 -9.76 -15.82 28.43
C LEU A 617 -10.51 -17.16 28.49
N VAL A 618 -10.56 -17.91 27.39
CA VAL A 618 -11.12 -19.26 27.34
C VAL A 618 -10.03 -20.18 26.80
N THR A 619 -9.71 -21.24 27.53
CA THR A 619 -8.69 -22.21 27.13
C THR A 619 -9.22 -23.63 27.27
N TRP A 620 -8.68 -24.54 26.46
CA TRP A 620 -9.04 -25.96 26.50
C TRP A 620 -8.52 -26.68 27.75
N GLU A 621 -7.52 -26.12 28.44
CA GLU A 621 -6.90 -26.67 29.65
C GLU A 621 -7.66 -26.26 30.93
N GLY A 622 -8.54 -25.26 30.85
CA GLY A 622 -9.38 -24.80 31.96
C GLY A 622 -8.62 -23.96 32.98
N ALA A 623 -8.90 -22.66 32.99
CA ALA A 623 -8.46 -21.74 34.06
C ALA A 623 -9.12 -20.35 34.00
N ALA A 624 -9.67 -19.94 32.85
CA ALA A 624 -10.14 -18.57 32.64
C ALA A 624 -11.63 -18.53 32.22
N ALA A 625 -12.34 -17.49 32.68
CA ALA A 625 -13.77 -17.24 32.51
C ALA A 625 -14.78 -18.26 33.09
N GLY A 626 -14.35 -19.22 33.92
CA GLY A 626 -15.26 -20.13 34.64
C GLY A 626 -15.88 -21.26 33.80
N VAL A 627 -15.47 -21.41 32.54
CA VAL A 627 -15.93 -22.50 31.66
C VAL A 627 -15.10 -23.75 31.89
N THR A 628 -15.73 -24.88 32.21
CA THR A 628 -15.01 -26.14 32.31
C THR A 628 -14.68 -26.71 30.92
N PRO A 629 -13.55 -27.43 30.75
CA PRO A 629 -13.22 -28.09 29.49
C PRO A 629 -14.30 -29.07 28.97
N LYS A 630 -15.14 -29.60 29.87
CA LYS A 630 -16.28 -30.45 29.51
C LYS A 630 -17.41 -29.63 28.88
N GLN A 631 -17.76 -28.48 29.46
CA GLN A 631 -18.76 -27.57 28.92
C GLN A 631 -18.31 -27.01 27.55
N LEU A 632 -17.05 -26.55 27.45
CA LEU A 632 -16.50 -26.07 26.19
C LEU A 632 -16.60 -27.12 25.08
N HIS A 633 -16.19 -28.36 25.36
CA HIS A 633 -16.31 -29.46 24.42
C HIS A 633 -17.77 -29.72 24.00
N ALA A 634 -18.72 -29.73 24.95
CA ALA A 634 -20.13 -29.95 24.66
C ALA A 634 -20.72 -28.85 23.76
N HIS A 635 -20.40 -27.58 24.02
CA HIS A 635 -20.88 -26.46 23.20
C HIS A 635 -20.31 -26.47 21.78
N VAL A 636 -19.00 -26.70 21.65
CA VAL A 636 -18.34 -26.79 20.34
C VAL A 636 -18.86 -27.99 19.56
N PHE A 637 -18.97 -29.17 20.20
CA PHE A 637 -19.51 -30.37 19.57
C PHE A 637 -20.94 -30.16 19.06
N ALA A 638 -21.81 -29.56 19.87
CA ALA A 638 -23.17 -29.23 19.45
C ALA A 638 -23.17 -28.23 18.27
N ALA A 639 -22.27 -27.25 18.25
CA ALA A 639 -22.19 -26.25 17.19
C ALA A 639 -21.70 -26.85 15.86
N LEU A 640 -20.78 -27.82 15.91
CA LEU A 640 -20.30 -28.53 14.72
C LEU A 640 -21.38 -29.39 14.05
N GLN A 641 -22.37 -29.85 14.81
CA GLN A 641 -23.48 -30.67 14.29
C GLN A 641 -24.64 -29.84 13.70
N THR A 642 -24.55 -28.51 13.77
CA THR A 642 -25.60 -27.64 13.23
C THR A 642 -25.66 -27.69 11.71
N ARG A 643 -26.84 -27.42 11.14
CA ARG A 643 -27.00 -27.27 9.67
C ARG A 643 -26.43 -25.95 9.15
N ASN A 644 -26.17 -24.98 10.03
CA ASN A 644 -25.68 -23.66 9.64
C ASN A 644 -24.15 -23.67 9.46
N GLY A 645 -23.69 -23.54 8.21
CA GLY A 645 -22.27 -23.56 7.88
C GLY A 645 -21.43 -22.49 8.60
N GLU A 646 -21.97 -21.29 8.83
CA GLU A 646 -21.23 -20.22 9.52
C GLU A 646 -21.03 -20.51 11.01
N GLN A 647 -22.01 -21.17 11.66
CA GLN A 647 -21.86 -21.64 13.05
C GLN A 647 -20.81 -22.74 13.15
N ARG A 648 -20.81 -23.70 12.22
CA ARG A 648 -19.77 -24.74 12.13
C ARG A 648 -18.39 -24.13 11.94
N LEU A 649 -18.26 -23.13 11.07
CA LEU A 649 -17.01 -22.41 10.85
C LEU A 649 -16.53 -21.64 12.09
N ALA A 650 -17.44 -20.99 12.83
CA ALA A 650 -17.09 -20.30 14.08
C ALA A 650 -16.57 -21.31 15.13
N ALA A 651 -17.23 -22.46 15.26
CA ALA A 651 -16.81 -23.54 16.14
C ALA A 651 -15.46 -24.15 15.72
N ALA A 652 -15.29 -24.42 14.43
CA ALA A 652 -14.04 -24.94 13.88
C ALA A 652 -12.89 -23.94 14.02
N SER A 653 -13.14 -22.64 13.88
CA SER A 653 -12.13 -21.60 14.10
C SER A 653 -11.58 -21.65 15.53
N LEU A 654 -12.46 -21.87 16.52
CA LEU A 654 -12.06 -22.02 17.93
C LEU A 654 -11.15 -23.24 18.16
N VAL A 655 -11.40 -24.36 17.48
CA VAL A 655 -10.60 -25.59 17.63
C VAL A 655 -9.28 -25.52 16.84
N CYS A 656 -9.33 -25.02 15.59
CA CYS A 656 -8.20 -25.04 14.67
C CYS A 656 -7.17 -23.94 14.94
N THR A 657 -7.56 -22.88 15.64
CA THR A 657 -6.65 -21.77 16.00
C THR A 657 -6.35 -21.80 17.49
N HIS A 658 -5.28 -21.13 17.91
CA HIS A 658 -4.97 -20.90 19.33
C HIS A 658 -4.20 -19.58 19.47
N PRO A 659 -4.43 -18.77 20.53
CA PRO A 659 -3.71 -17.51 20.74
C PRO A 659 -2.18 -17.67 20.77
N LYS A 660 -1.72 -18.78 21.35
CA LYS A 660 -0.33 -19.22 21.28
C LYS A 660 -0.18 -20.22 20.13
N ALA A 661 0.56 -19.85 19.09
CA ALA A 661 0.70 -20.64 17.86
C ALA A 661 1.23 -22.07 18.07
N LEU A 662 1.99 -22.32 19.14
CA LEU A 662 2.58 -23.62 19.49
C LEU A 662 1.96 -24.25 20.76
N ALA A 663 0.73 -23.88 21.14
CA ALA A 663 0.06 -24.61 22.21
C ALA A 663 -0.30 -26.04 21.76
N PRO A 664 -0.16 -27.06 22.62
CA PRO A 664 -0.44 -28.45 22.27
C PRO A 664 -1.93 -28.62 21.94
N PHE A 665 -2.24 -29.54 21.03
CA PHE A 665 -3.61 -29.99 20.86
C PHE A 665 -3.96 -31.03 21.95
N THR A 666 -5.07 -30.80 22.62
CA THR A 666 -5.71 -31.79 23.47
C THR A 666 -6.31 -32.92 22.61
N PRO A 667 -6.40 -34.16 23.13
CA PRO A 667 -7.04 -35.26 22.39
C PRO A 667 -8.49 -34.97 21.96
N ARG A 668 -9.19 -34.14 22.75
CA ARG A 668 -10.56 -33.71 22.44
C ARG A 668 -10.61 -32.73 21.27
N GLU A 669 -9.69 -31.77 21.19
CA GLU A 669 -9.62 -30.86 20.04
C GLU A 669 -9.36 -31.62 18.74
N LEU A 670 -8.38 -32.55 18.73
CA LEU A 670 -8.08 -33.34 17.53
C LEU A 670 -9.29 -34.15 17.05
N GLY A 671 -10.02 -34.79 17.98
CA GLY A 671 -11.25 -35.51 17.64
C GLY A 671 -12.35 -34.60 17.06
N LEU A 672 -12.45 -33.35 17.53
CA LEU A 672 -13.40 -32.38 16.97
C LEU A 672 -12.99 -31.89 15.57
N VAL A 673 -11.69 -31.71 15.30
CA VAL A 673 -11.19 -31.38 13.95
C VAL A 673 -11.54 -32.49 12.96
N GLN A 674 -11.35 -33.75 13.37
CA GLN A 674 -11.65 -34.92 12.54
C GLN A 674 -13.14 -35.03 12.23
N LEU A 675 -13.98 -34.96 13.25
CA LEU A 675 -15.44 -34.94 13.09
C LEU A 675 -15.89 -33.82 12.16
N TRP A 676 -15.36 -32.61 12.36
CA TRP A 676 -15.72 -31.47 11.53
C TRP A 676 -15.28 -31.64 10.08
N ALA A 677 -14.05 -32.14 9.85
CA ALA A 677 -13.56 -32.42 8.51
C ALA A 677 -14.51 -33.39 7.78
N GLU A 678 -14.92 -34.49 8.44
CA GLU A 678 -15.88 -35.46 7.88
C GLU A 678 -17.22 -34.81 7.47
N LEU A 679 -17.73 -33.87 8.28
CA LEU A 679 -19.00 -33.18 8.02
C LEU A 679 -18.91 -32.14 6.87
N GLU A 680 -17.74 -31.55 6.63
CA GLU A 680 -17.55 -30.53 5.59
C GLU A 680 -17.09 -31.08 4.24
N MET A 681 -16.77 -32.38 4.15
CA MET A 681 -16.31 -32.98 2.89
C MET A 681 -17.34 -32.88 1.75
N VAL A 682 -18.63 -32.64 2.05
CA VAL A 682 -19.74 -32.61 1.07
C VAL A 682 -20.14 -31.17 0.69
N CYS A 683 -19.18 -30.24 0.64
CA CYS A 683 -19.48 -28.83 0.37
C CYS A 683 -19.35 -28.43 -1.12
N ASP A 684 -20.48 -28.01 -1.70
CA ASP A 684 -20.54 -27.54 -3.10
C ASP A 684 -20.21 -26.04 -3.25
N SER A 685 -20.31 -25.25 -2.17
CA SER A 685 -20.03 -23.81 -2.20
C SER A 685 -18.53 -23.50 -2.17
N THR A 686 -18.01 -22.93 -3.26
CA THR A 686 -16.61 -22.47 -3.37
C THR A 686 -16.15 -21.55 -2.23
N PRO A 687 -16.86 -20.46 -1.85
CA PRO A 687 -16.38 -19.57 -0.79
C PRO A 687 -16.35 -20.25 0.59
N HIS A 688 -17.30 -21.16 0.88
CA HIS A 688 -17.30 -21.95 2.10
C HIS A 688 -16.14 -22.94 2.12
N ARG A 689 -15.92 -23.65 1.00
CA ARG A 689 -14.78 -24.57 0.81
C ARG A 689 -13.44 -23.90 1.11
N GLU A 690 -13.23 -22.69 0.62
CA GLU A 690 -12.00 -21.92 0.90
C GLU A 690 -11.86 -21.55 2.37
N LYS A 691 -12.95 -21.23 3.09
CA LYS A 691 -12.91 -20.98 4.53
C LYS A 691 -12.52 -22.25 5.30
N VAL A 692 -13.12 -23.40 4.94
CA VAL A 692 -12.82 -24.72 5.55
C VAL A 692 -11.35 -25.09 5.34
N LEU A 693 -10.87 -25.05 4.09
CA LEU A 693 -9.49 -25.39 3.74
C LEU A 693 -8.48 -24.47 4.44
N ARG A 694 -8.78 -23.17 4.60
CA ARG A 694 -7.93 -22.24 5.35
C ARG A 694 -7.80 -22.61 6.83
N LEU A 695 -8.87 -23.08 7.47
CA LEU A 695 -8.81 -23.52 8.87
C LEU A 695 -8.05 -24.84 9.01
N LEU A 696 -8.27 -25.80 8.11
CA LEU A 696 -7.54 -27.07 8.10
C LEU A 696 -6.04 -26.86 7.82
N SER A 697 -5.67 -25.94 6.94
CA SER A 697 -4.28 -25.54 6.71
C SER A 697 -3.65 -24.95 7.98
N LYS A 698 -4.34 -24.04 8.68
CA LYS A 698 -3.87 -23.51 9.99
C LYS A 698 -3.68 -24.60 11.03
N ALA A 699 -4.61 -25.56 11.11
CA ALA A 699 -4.51 -26.70 12.00
C ALA A 699 -3.30 -27.59 11.63
N GLY A 700 -3.10 -27.88 10.34
CA GLY A 700 -1.96 -28.64 9.83
C GLY A 700 -0.61 -27.97 10.13
N ALA A 701 -0.50 -26.65 9.92
CA ALA A 701 0.68 -25.88 10.26
C ALA A 701 1.00 -25.90 11.77
N ARG A 702 -0.04 -25.84 12.63
CA ARG A 702 0.12 -26.00 14.08
C ARG A 702 0.57 -27.41 14.45
N VAL A 703 -0.01 -28.45 13.85
CA VAL A 703 0.41 -29.85 14.05
C VAL A 703 1.88 -30.04 13.65
N ARG A 704 2.30 -29.47 12.52
CA ARG A 704 3.71 -29.49 12.07
C ARG A 704 4.64 -28.84 13.09
N GLY A 705 4.30 -27.63 13.57
CA GLY A 705 5.09 -26.94 14.59
C GLY A 705 5.20 -27.72 15.91
N LEU A 706 4.10 -28.34 16.35
CA LEU A 706 4.09 -29.20 17.53
C LEU A 706 4.90 -30.48 17.33
N ALA A 707 4.84 -31.11 16.14
CA ALA A 707 5.64 -32.28 15.83
C ALA A 707 7.14 -31.94 15.88
N ALA A 708 7.55 -30.79 15.33
CA ALA A 708 8.94 -30.34 15.39
C ALA A 708 9.39 -30.10 16.84
N ALA A 709 8.54 -29.51 17.69
CA ALA A 709 8.82 -29.31 19.11
C ALA A 709 8.86 -30.63 19.90
N ALA A 710 7.93 -31.55 19.65
CA ALA A 710 7.89 -32.88 20.29
C ALA A 710 9.13 -33.71 19.93
N ARG A 711 9.60 -33.62 18.68
CA ARG A 711 10.84 -34.25 18.22
C ARG A 711 12.06 -33.73 18.97
N GLN A 712 12.16 -32.41 19.14
CA GLN A 712 13.25 -31.79 19.91
C GLN A 712 13.23 -32.22 21.39
N ARG A 713 12.05 -32.41 21.97
CA ARG A 713 11.88 -32.89 23.36
C ARG A 713 12.06 -34.41 23.51
N GLY A 714 12.03 -35.17 22.42
CA GLY A 714 12.04 -36.63 22.46
C GLY A 714 10.70 -37.28 22.87
N ASP A 715 9.59 -36.56 22.81
CA ASP A 715 8.26 -37.07 23.17
C ASP A 715 7.65 -37.90 22.03
N ARG A 716 7.92 -39.21 22.05
CA ARG A 716 7.40 -40.15 21.05
C ARG A 716 5.87 -40.31 21.10
N ALA A 717 5.27 -40.18 22.29
CA ALA A 717 3.83 -40.38 22.45
C ALA A 717 3.04 -39.22 21.82
N GLU A 718 3.52 -37.98 21.98
CA GLU A 718 2.94 -36.82 21.30
C GLU A 718 3.13 -36.90 19.78
N LEU A 719 4.33 -37.27 19.30
CA LEU A 719 4.58 -37.48 17.87
C LEU A 719 3.62 -38.50 17.25
N GLN A 720 3.42 -39.65 17.91
CA GLN A 720 2.53 -40.69 17.41
C GLN A 720 1.06 -40.24 17.38
N ARG A 721 0.61 -39.47 18.38
CA ARG A 721 -0.75 -38.89 18.39
C ARG A 721 -0.95 -37.89 17.26
N LEU A 722 0.00 -36.98 17.06
CA LEU A 722 -0.05 -35.97 15.99
C LEU A 722 0.00 -36.63 14.60
N ALA A 723 0.85 -37.65 14.43
CA ALA A 723 0.93 -38.41 13.18
C ALA A 723 -0.40 -39.11 12.90
N SER A 724 -0.99 -39.81 13.88
CA SER A 724 -2.29 -40.47 13.74
C SER A 724 -3.40 -39.51 13.34
N ALA A 725 -3.40 -38.28 13.86
CA ALA A 725 -4.40 -37.28 13.52
C ALA A 725 -4.33 -36.87 12.03
N ILE A 726 -3.13 -36.64 11.51
CA ILE A 726 -2.92 -36.32 10.08
C ILE A 726 -3.21 -37.55 9.21
N THR A 727 -2.82 -38.74 9.64
CA THR A 727 -3.13 -40.00 8.95
C THR A 727 -4.63 -40.15 8.73
N GLN A 728 -5.46 -39.92 9.74
CA GLN A 728 -6.91 -40.05 9.61
C GLN A 728 -7.51 -39.04 8.63
N LEU A 729 -7.03 -37.80 8.62
CA LEU A 729 -7.46 -36.79 7.64
C LEU A 729 -7.03 -37.14 6.22
N TYR A 730 -5.82 -37.70 6.06
CA TYR A 730 -5.32 -38.16 4.78
C TYR A 730 -6.12 -39.38 4.26
N ASP A 731 -6.36 -40.37 5.12
CA ASP A 731 -7.16 -41.56 4.79
C ASP A 731 -8.60 -41.17 4.40
N LEU A 732 -9.20 -40.21 5.13
CA LEU A 732 -10.49 -39.64 4.77
C LEU A 732 -10.48 -39.03 3.37
N ALA A 733 -9.47 -38.21 3.06
CA ALA A 733 -9.35 -37.60 1.74
C ALA A 733 -9.19 -38.66 0.64
N VAL A 734 -8.28 -39.63 0.81
CA VAL A 734 -8.04 -40.72 -0.16
C VAL A 734 -9.32 -41.54 -0.38
N ALA A 735 -10.03 -41.90 0.68
CA ALA A 735 -11.26 -42.69 0.60
C ALA A 735 -12.40 -41.98 -0.17
N ARG A 736 -12.36 -40.65 -0.29
CA ARG A 736 -13.40 -39.81 -0.90
C ARG A 736 -13.06 -39.34 -2.32
N VAL A 737 -11.89 -39.71 -2.84
CA VAL A 737 -11.46 -39.48 -4.23
C VAL A 737 -11.87 -40.63 -5.18
N ARG A 738 -12.46 -41.71 -4.64
CA ARG A 738 -12.88 -42.89 -5.40
C ARG A 738 -13.84 -42.58 -6.57
N PRO A 739 -13.91 -43.46 -7.59
CA PRO A 739 -14.89 -43.36 -8.67
C PRO A 739 -16.33 -43.21 -8.14
N PHE A 740 -17.18 -42.52 -8.90
CA PHE A 740 -18.60 -42.25 -8.59
C PHE A 740 -18.90 -41.33 -7.38
N MET A 741 -17.89 -40.80 -6.70
CA MET A 741 -18.12 -39.76 -5.68
C MET A 741 -18.60 -38.44 -6.32
N PRO A 742 -19.50 -37.67 -5.66
CA PRO A 742 -19.95 -36.38 -6.16
C PRO A 742 -18.78 -35.39 -6.36
N HIS A 743 -18.91 -34.51 -7.35
CA HIS A 743 -17.91 -33.50 -7.70
C HIS A 743 -17.43 -32.71 -6.48
N GLY A 744 -18.34 -32.11 -5.71
CA GLY A 744 -18.02 -31.31 -4.52
C GLY A 744 -17.19 -32.06 -3.48
N THR A 745 -17.43 -33.38 -3.33
CA THR A 745 -16.67 -34.24 -2.43
C THR A 745 -15.28 -34.54 -2.95
N LYS A 746 -15.15 -34.87 -4.24
CA LYS A 746 -13.85 -35.13 -4.87
C LYS A 746 -12.96 -33.89 -4.81
N ILE A 747 -13.47 -32.73 -5.22
CA ILE A 747 -12.66 -31.50 -5.25
C ILE A 747 -12.27 -31.04 -3.85
N MET A 748 -13.14 -31.13 -2.84
CA MET A 748 -12.79 -30.84 -1.45
C MET A 748 -11.68 -31.79 -0.95
N SER A 749 -11.82 -33.09 -1.24
CA SER A 749 -10.85 -34.12 -0.83
C SER A 749 -9.48 -33.94 -1.48
N LEU A 750 -9.46 -33.69 -2.78
CA LEU A 750 -8.23 -33.41 -3.52
C LEU A 750 -7.55 -32.13 -3.03
N ARG A 751 -8.32 -31.07 -2.74
CA ARG A 751 -7.76 -29.83 -2.18
C ARG A 751 -7.25 -30.00 -0.76
N LEU A 752 -7.93 -30.76 0.09
CA LEU A 752 -7.43 -31.11 1.42
C LEU A 752 -6.13 -31.90 1.32
N MET A 753 -6.08 -32.93 0.47
CA MET A 753 -4.88 -33.73 0.23
C MET A 753 -3.73 -32.87 -0.31
N GLN A 754 -4.02 -31.96 -1.25
CA GLN A 754 -3.04 -31.00 -1.76
C GLN A 754 -2.43 -30.17 -0.62
N GLN A 755 -3.24 -29.65 0.30
CA GLN A 755 -2.77 -28.86 1.45
C GLN A 755 -1.93 -29.70 2.41
N LEU A 756 -2.39 -30.91 2.75
CA LEU A 756 -1.64 -31.81 3.65
C LEU A 756 -0.29 -32.20 3.05
N LEU A 757 -0.27 -32.64 1.78
CA LEU A 757 0.97 -32.97 1.09
C LEU A 757 1.89 -31.74 1.00
N ALA A 758 1.35 -30.56 0.66
CA ALA A 758 2.11 -29.31 0.57
C ALA A 758 2.72 -28.85 1.90
N GLU A 759 2.05 -29.11 3.02
CA GLU A 759 2.54 -28.71 4.34
C GLU A 759 3.65 -29.61 4.87
N PHE A 760 3.66 -30.89 4.49
CA PHE A 760 4.59 -31.90 4.98
C PHE A 760 5.60 -32.39 3.93
N GLN A 761 5.78 -31.66 2.81
CA GLN A 761 6.71 -32.05 1.73
C GLN A 761 8.16 -32.25 2.20
N GLU A 762 8.57 -31.56 3.26
CA GLU A 762 9.93 -31.65 3.81
C GLU A 762 10.32 -33.07 4.25
N LEU A 763 9.33 -33.93 4.55
CA LEU A 763 9.55 -35.31 4.96
C LEU A 763 10.24 -36.15 3.88
N TRP A 764 10.04 -35.82 2.59
CA TRP A 764 10.66 -36.51 1.45
C TRP A 764 11.37 -35.58 0.46
N ARG A 765 11.27 -34.26 0.63
CA ARG A 765 11.98 -33.24 -0.17
C ARG A 765 12.59 -32.16 0.74
N PRO A 766 13.66 -32.46 1.49
CA PRO A 766 14.29 -31.50 2.40
C PRO A 766 14.90 -30.28 1.65
N GLU A 767 15.36 -30.46 0.41
CA GLU A 767 16.01 -29.44 -0.43
C GLU A 767 15.08 -28.26 -0.80
N VAL A 768 13.76 -28.49 -0.86
CA VAL A 768 12.78 -27.46 -1.24
C VAL A 768 12.62 -26.38 -0.15
N VAL A 769 12.96 -26.69 1.10
CA VAL A 769 12.81 -25.78 2.23
C VAL A 769 13.88 -24.67 2.24
N GLU A 770 15.09 -24.94 1.69
CA GLU A 770 16.19 -23.96 1.64
C GLU A 770 15.98 -22.84 0.60
N SER A 771 15.07 -23.03 -0.37
CA SER A 771 14.87 -22.12 -1.50
C SER A 771 13.67 -21.16 -1.39
N LEU A 772 12.87 -21.26 -0.32
CA LEU A 772 11.69 -20.41 -0.11
C LEU A 772 12.08 -19.05 0.51
N PRO A 773 11.56 -17.91 -0.02
CA PRO A 773 11.80 -16.60 0.59
C PRO A 773 11.26 -16.57 2.02
N SER A 774 12.07 -16.02 2.92
CA SER A 774 11.91 -15.97 4.39
C SER A 774 10.70 -15.15 4.91
N ASN A 775 9.66 -14.97 4.11
CA ASN A 775 8.49 -14.18 4.45
C ASN A 775 7.33 -15.06 4.93
N GLY A 776 7.23 -15.19 6.26
CA GLY A 776 6.02 -15.62 6.96
C GLY A 776 6.10 -17.02 7.57
N SER A 777 6.17 -17.08 8.91
CA SER A 777 5.92 -18.20 9.84
C SER A 777 6.62 -19.56 9.63
N ARG A 778 7.12 -19.91 8.44
CA ARG A 778 7.79 -21.19 8.11
C ARG A 778 9.28 -21.22 8.44
N ALA A 779 9.90 -20.05 8.61
CA ALA A 779 11.36 -19.88 8.60
C ALA A 779 12.09 -20.23 9.93
N GLN A 780 11.42 -20.76 10.95
CA GLN A 780 12.02 -20.97 12.28
C GLN A 780 12.05 -22.43 12.77
N SER A 781 11.40 -23.37 12.06
CA SER A 781 11.41 -24.79 12.46
C SER A 781 12.44 -25.59 11.65
N LYS A 782 13.28 -26.38 12.34
CA LYS A 782 14.13 -27.40 11.70
C LYS A 782 13.25 -28.39 10.91
N PRO A 783 13.72 -28.92 9.76
CA PRO A 783 12.95 -29.88 8.96
C PRO A 783 12.66 -31.15 9.76
N LEU A 784 11.45 -31.68 9.62
CA LEU A 784 11.01 -32.95 10.19
C LEU A 784 11.63 -34.14 9.42
N ASP A 785 11.89 -35.25 10.11
CA ASP A 785 12.39 -36.50 9.53
C ASP A 785 11.41 -37.68 9.71
N VAL A 786 11.41 -38.60 8.75
CA VAL A 786 10.51 -39.76 8.71
C VAL A 786 10.73 -40.73 9.90
N ALA A 787 11.94 -40.76 10.46
CA ALA A 787 12.34 -41.72 11.50
C ALA A 787 11.56 -41.63 12.83
N GLY A 788 10.75 -40.58 13.03
CA GLY A 788 9.88 -40.44 14.20
C GLY A 788 8.47 -39.89 13.93
N PHE A 789 8.18 -39.45 12.71
CA PHE A 789 6.90 -38.85 12.33
C PHE A 789 6.59 -39.17 10.86
N ASP A 790 5.78 -40.21 10.62
CA ASP A 790 5.36 -40.63 9.28
C ASP A 790 3.84 -40.77 9.19
N PRO A 791 3.10 -39.66 8.99
CA PRO A 791 1.64 -39.70 8.93
C PRO A 791 1.10 -40.32 7.64
N PHE A 792 1.91 -40.42 6.58
CA PHE A 792 1.47 -40.92 5.28
C PHE A 792 1.84 -42.39 5.10
N GLY A 793 3.08 -42.81 5.38
CA GLY A 793 3.50 -44.20 5.23
C GLY A 793 3.50 -44.69 3.77
N PRO A 794 4.35 -45.69 3.44
CA PRO A 794 4.52 -46.14 2.07
C PRO A 794 3.24 -46.75 1.49
N GLN A 795 2.53 -47.57 2.26
CA GLN A 795 1.31 -48.25 1.76
C GLN A 795 0.18 -47.27 1.44
N ARG A 796 -0.09 -46.28 2.29
CA ARG A 796 -1.16 -45.30 2.01
C ARG A 796 -0.81 -44.40 0.85
N MET A 797 0.46 -44.04 0.71
CA MET A 797 0.91 -43.31 -0.47
C MET A 797 0.68 -44.13 -1.75
N LYS A 798 0.93 -45.44 -1.76
CA LYS A 798 0.59 -46.32 -2.89
C LYS A 798 -0.91 -46.29 -3.21
N GLU A 799 -1.76 -46.44 -2.18
CA GLU A 799 -3.22 -46.37 -2.34
C GLU A 799 -3.67 -45.00 -2.88
N ALA A 800 -3.09 -43.91 -2.37
CA ALA A 800 -3.37 -42.56 -2.83
C ALA A 800 -2.93 -42.34 -4.29
N THR A 801 -1.75 -42.82 -4.69
CA THR A 801 -1.30 -42.75 -6.09
C THR A 801 -2.32 -43.41 -7.01
N MET A 802 -2.81 -44.61 -6.65
CA MET A 802 -3.81 -45.32 -7.47
C MET A 802 -5.13 -44.53 -7.59
N GLN A 803 -5.64 -43.97 -6.49
CA GLN A 803 -6.86 -43.15 -6.54
C GLN A 803 -6.66 -41.86 -7.34
N LEU A 804 -5.48 -41.26 -7.24
CA LEU A 804 -5.11 -40.04 -7.96
C LEU A 804 -4.96 -40.27 -9.46
N VAL A 805 -4.36 -41.37 -9.88
CA VAL A 805 -4.29 -41.76 -11.30
C VAL A 805 -5.69 -41.96 -11.86
N ASN A 806 -6.59 -42.62 -11.13
CA ASN A 806 -7.98 -42.75 -11.55
C ASN A 806 -8.71 -41.39 -11.62
N ALA A 807 -8.51 -40.51 -10.63
CA ALA A 807 -9.08 -39.16 -10.61
C ALA A 807 -8.48 -38.23 -11.67
N SER A 808 -7.33 -38.59 -12.25
CA SER A 808 -6.71 -37.81 -13.33
C SER A 808 -7.44 -37.98 -14.66
N ILE A 809 -8.28 -39.00 -14.81
CA ILE A 809 -9.10 -39.30 -16.01
C ILE A 809 -10.58 -38.99 -15.73
N ASP A 810 -10.86 -38.13 -14.74
CA ASP A 810 -12.23 -37.75 -14.38
C ASP A 810 -12.86 -36.82 -15.44
N SER A 811 -14.18 -36.82 -15.57
CA SER A 811 -14.88 -35.94 -16.52
C SER A 811 -14.73 -34.45 -16.19
N TRP A 812 -14.48 -34.10 -14.92
CA TRP A 812 -14.39 -32.71 -14.46
C TRP A 812 -12.96 -32.17 -14.45
N ASP A 813 -12.72 -31.07 -15.16
CA ASP A 813 -11.38 -30.47 -15.34
C ASP A 813 -10.69 -30.10 -14.03
N ASP A 814 -11.44 -29.56 -13.07
CA ASP A 814 -10.88 -29.12 -11.78
C ASP A 814 -10.47 -30.30 -10.88
N VAL A 815 -11.17 -31.44 -10.99
CA VAL A 815 -10.80 -32.71 -10.37
C VAL A 815 -9.51 -33.24 -10.99
N ARG A 816 -9.41 -33.29 -12.32
CA ARG A 816 -8.20 -33.72 -13.03
C ARG A 816 -6.99 -32.87 -12.64
N TRP A 817 -7.13 -31.54 -12.66
CA TRP A 817 -6.07 -30.61 -12.26
C TRP A 817 -5.64 -30.76 -10.81
N ALA A 818 -6.60 -30.89 -9.88
CA ALA A 818 -6.29 -31.07 -8.47
C ALA A 818 -5.61 -32.43 -8.21
N ALA A 819 -6.03 -33.49 -8.90
CA ALA A 819 -5.40 -34.81 -8.82
C ALA A 819 -3.96 -34.78 -9.33
N MET A 820 -3.74 -34.17 -10.50
CA MET A 820 -2.41 -34.05 -11.10
C MET A 820 -1.46 -33.22 -10.22
N THR A 821 -1.98 -32.17 -9.60
CA THR A 821 -1.23 -31.37 -8.63
C THR A 821 -0.81 -32.22 -7.43
N CYS A 822 -1.71 -33.04 -6.88
CA CYS A 822 -1.38 -33.94 -5.77
C CYS A 822 -0.31 -34.96 -6.14
N LEU A 823 -0.39 -35.57 -7.33
CA LEU A 823 0.64 -36.49 -7.83
C LEU A 823 2.02 -35.80 -7.86
N ARG A 824 2.09 -34.53 -8.29
CA ARG A 824 3.33 -33.73 -8.27
C ARG A 824 3.90 -33.48 -6.87
N LEU A 825 3.09 -33.53 -5.81
CA LEU A 825 3.56 -33.36 -4.43
C LEU A 825 4.07 -34.67 -3.78
N LEU A 826 3.70 -35.84 -4.29
CA LEU A 826 4.16 -37.13 -3.76
C LEU A 826 5.70 -37.33 -3.88
N PRO A 827 6.29 -38.32 -3.21
CA PRO A 827 7.69 -38.70 -3.41
C PRO A 827 8.02 -39.06 -4.87
N SER A 828 9.32 -39.08 -5.18
CA SER A 828 9.92 -39.56 -6.42
C SER A 828 10.85 -40.72 -6.04
N PRO A 829 10.81 -41.88 -6.73
CA PRO A 829 9.84 -42.30 -7.76
C PRO A 829 8.39 -42.33 -7.23
N LEU A 830 7.39 -42.42 -8.12
CA LEU A 830 5.99 -42.42 -7.68
C LEU A 830 5.67 -43.67 -6.84
N PRO A 831 5.06 -43.52 -5.64
CA PRO A 831 4.72 -44.65 -4.78
C PRO A 831 3.80 -45.64 -5.50
N GLY A 832 4.23 -46.91 -5.58
CA GLY A 832 3.50 -48.00 -6.27
C GLY A 832 3.90 -48.22 -7.72
N TYR A 833 4.74 -47.33 -8.26
CA TYR A 833 5.36 -47.43 -9.59
C TYR A 833 6.89 -47.38 -9.46
N GLU A 834 7.43 -47.94 -8.37
CA GLU A 834 8.87 -47.97 -8.13
C GLU A 834 9.60 -48.95 -9.06
N GLU A 835 8.88 -49.92 -9.62
CA GLU A 835 9.39 -50.90 -10.58
C GLU A 835 9.23 -50.40 -12.02
N GLU A 836 10.20 -50.72 -12.88
CA GLU A 836 10.25 -50.26 -14.29
C GLU A 836 9.04 -50.74 -15.12
N GLN A 837 8.58 -51.98 -14.95
CA GLN A 837 7.52 -52.56 -15.78
C GLN A 837 6.11 -51.96 -15.54
N PRO A 838 5.60 -51.83 -14.29
CA PRO A 838 4.35 -51.11 -14.03
C PRO A 838 4.38 -49.66 -14.53
N ALA A 839 5.53 -49.01 -14.39
CA ALA A 839 5.66 -47.61 -14.70
C ALA A 839 5.79 -47.33 -16.20
N ALA A 840 6.48 -48.20 -16.95
CA ALA A 840 6.48 -48.20 -18.41
C ALA A 840 5.06 -48.42 -18.98
N ARG A 841 4.27 -49.32 -18.39
CA ARG A 841 2.86 -49.52 -18.80
C ARG A 841 2.00 -48.29 -18.56
N LEU A 842 2.20 -47.59 -17.44
CA LEU A 842 1.49 -46.34 -17.17
C LEU A 842 1.90 -45.23 -18.15
N LEU A 843 3.19 -45.19 -18.52
CA LEU A 843 3.73 -44.26 -19.50
C LEU A 843 3.10 -44.47 -20.89
N ASP A 844 3.03 -45.72 -21.34
CA ASP A 844 2.42 -46.07 -22.63
C ASP A 844 0.92 -45.75 -22.64
N LEU A 845 0.21 -46.07 -21.55
CA LEU A 845 -1.20 -45.74 -21.40
C LEU A 845 -1.44 -44.21 -21.41
N ALA A 846 -0.60 -43.44 -20.71
CA ALA A 846 -0.69 -41.98 -20.70
C ALA A 846 -0.42 -41.38 -22.09
N PHE A 847 0.48 -42.00 -22.87
CA PHE A 847 0.76 -41.61 -24.26
C PHE A 847 -0.42 -41.94 -25.19
N GLU A 848 -1.02 -43.12 -25.06
CA GLU A 848 -2.23 -43.50 -25.80
C GLU A 848 -3.40 -42.56 -25.49
N PHE A 849 -3.67 -42.27 -24.21
CA PHE A 849 -4.69 -41.29 -23.82
C PHE A 849 -4.38 -39.90 -24.35
N GLY A 850 -3.12 -39.47 -24.30
CA GLY A 850 -2.67 -38.19 -24.85
C GLY A 850 -2.97 -38.03 -26.34
N LEU A 851 -3.08 -39.13 -27.08
CA LEU A 851 -3.40 -39.17 -28.50
C LEU A 851 -4.88 -39.44 -28.81
N SER A 852 -5.74 -39.53 -27.78
CA SER A 852 -7.19 -39.73 -27.93
C SER A 852 -7.85 -38.58 -28.68
N ASP A 853 -8.91 -38.89 -29.44
CA ASP A 853 -9.73 -37.89 -30.11
C ASP A 853 -10.61 -37.10 -29.12
N ASN A 854 -10.80 -37.64 -27.91
CA ASN A 854 -11.47 -36.94 -26.82
C ASN A 854 -10.51 -35.94 -26.14
N GLU A 855 -10.80 -34.65 -26.27
CA GLU A 855 -9.95 -33.55 -25.75
C GLU A 855 -9.70 -33.68 -24.24
N ALA A 856 -10.68 -34.13 -23.46
CA ALA A 856 -10.54 -34.30 -22.02
C ALA A 856 -9.57 -35.45 -21.67
N GLU A 857 -9.63 -36.57 -22.40
CA GLU A 857 -8.70 -37.70 -22.25
C GLU A 857 -7.30 -37.33 -22.73
N ALA A 858 -7.20 -36.62 -23.86
CA ALA A 858 -5.95 -36.12 -24.40
C ALA A 858 -5.24 -35.18 -23.43
N GLU A 859 -5.97 -34.24 -22.81
CA GLU A 859 -5.42 -33.35 -21.79
C GLU A 859 -4.99 -34.13 -20.54
N SER A 860 -5.80 -35.10 -20.09
CA SER A 860 -5.46 -35.98 -18.96
C SER A 860 -4.17 -36.74 -19.20
N GLY A 861 -4.04 -37.38 -20.37
CA GLY A 861 -2.86 -38.13 -20.76
C GLY A 861 -1.62 -37.25 -20.87
N ALA A 862 -1.73 -36.09 -21.51
CA ALA A 862 -0.65 -35.11 -21.63
C ALA A 862 -0.17 -34.61 -20.25
N MET A 863 -1.10 -34.28 -19.35
CA MET A 863 -0.79 -33.86 -17.99
C MET A 863 -0.12 -34.98 -17.19
N LEU A 864 -0.59 -36.23 -17.32
CA LEU A 864 -0.03 -37.40 -16.64
C LEU A 864 1.38 -37.71 -17.13
N LEU A 865 1.64 -37.61 -18.44
CA LEU A 865 2.99 -37.72 -19.01
C LEU A 865 3.95 -36.69 -18.39
N GLY A 866 3.49 -35.43 -18.27
CA GLY A 866 4.28 -34.38 -17.61
C GLY A 866 4.59 -34.71 -16.14
N VAL A 867 3.63 -35.27 -15.41
CA VAL A 867 3.88 -35.73 -14.03
C VAL A 867 4.88 -36.87 -13.97
N LEU A 868 4.73 -37.89 -14.80
CA LEU A 868 5.63 -39.05 -14.83
C LEU A 868 7.07 -38.61 -15.13
N LEU A 869 7.26 -37.72 -16.11
CA LEU A 869 8.57 -37.15 -16.41
C LEU A 869 9.15 -36.33 -15.26
N SER A 870 8.32 -35.60 -14.51
CA SER A 870 8.77 -34.81 -13.35
C SER A 870 9.21 -35.67 -12.15
N LYS A 871 8.88 -36.96 -12.16
CA LYS A 871 8.97 -37.86 -11.00
C LYS A 871 10.04 -38.92 -11.10
N GLU A 872 10.64 -39.14 -12.27
CA GLU A 872 11.38 -40.37 -12.50
C GLU A 872 12.81 -40.13 -13.00
N ASP A 873 13.76 -40.84 -12.38
CA ASP A 873 15.14 -41.01 -12.89
C ASP A 873 15.21 -42.13 -13.95
N TRP A 874 14.18 -42.99 -14.09
CA TRP A 874 14.12 -44.09 -15.07
C TRP A 874 13.32 -43.77 -16.34
N ALA A 875 12.71 -42.58 -16.46
CA ALA A 875 12.20 -42.14 -17.75
C ALA A 875 13.33 -42.32 -18.77
N PRO A 876 13.11 -43.02 -19.90
CA PRO A 876 14.17 -43.40 -20.81
C PRO A 876 15.00 -42.17 -21.09
N THR A 877 16.28 -42.26 -20.69
CA THR A 877 17.27 -41.18 -20.63
C THR A 877 16.87 -40.07 -21.58
N PHE A 878 16.62 -38.89 -21.03
CA PHE A 878 16.37 -37.68 -21.79
C PHE A 878 17.38 -37.62 -22.93
N ALA A 879 16.96 -38.05 -24.11
CA ALA A 879 17.86 -38.21 -25.23
C ALA A 879 17.70 -36.91 -26.01
N PRO A 880 18.66 -35.97 -25.88
CA PRO A 880 18.66 -34.80 -26.72
C PRO A 880 18.41 -35.17 -28.19
N CYS A 881 17.53 -34.43 -28.88
CA CYS A 881 17.27 -34.61 -30.31
C CYS A 881 18.51 -34.16 -31.12
N GLY A 882 19.56 -34.98 -31.10
CA GLY A 882 20.79 -34.80 -31.85
C GLY A 882 20.74 -35.56 -33.16
N SER A 883 20.81 -34.82 -34.27
CA SER A 883 20.90 -35.28 -35.66
C SER A 883 19.64 -35.91 -36.27
N GLN A 884 19.61 -35.97 -37.59
CA GLN A 884 18.48 -36.22 -38.50
C GLN A 884 17.69 -37.54 -38.30
N ASN A 885 17.95 -38.28 -37.22
CA ASN A 885 17.21 -39.46 -36.79
C ASN A 885 16.58 -39.18 -35.42
N LEU A 886 15.28 -38.90 -35.38
CA LEU A 886 14.50 -38.77 -34.15
C LEU A 886 14.72 -40.02 -33.29
N ASN A 887 15.23 -39.88 -32.06
CA ASN A 887 15.40 -41.01 -31.16
C ASN A 887 14.03 -41.47 -30.66
N THR A 888 13.47 -42.50 -31.33
CA THR A 888 12.11 -43.04 -31.12
C THR A 888 11.93 -43.74 -29.77
N SER A 889 13.00 -43.90 -29.00
CA SER A 889 12.95 -44.47 -27.65
C SER A 889 12.45 -43.49 -26.57
N SER A 890 12.50 -42.18 -26.83
CA SER A 890 12.04 -41.14 -25.89
C SER A 890 10.59 -40.72 -26.16
N ILE A 891 9.84 -40.31 -25.14
CA ILE A 891 8.46 -39.80 -25.29
C ILE A 891 8.43 -38.55 -26.16
N GLN A 892 9.40 -37.65 -25.99
CA GLN A 892 9.50 -36.45 -26.83
C GLN A 892 9.74 -36.83 -28.29
N GLY A 893 10.66 -37.76 -28.54
CA GLY A 893 10.92 -38.31 -29.87
C GLY A 893 9.68 -38.96 -30.50
N ARG A 894 8.96 -39.78 -29.74
CA ARG A 894 7.67 -40.38 -30.15
C ARG A 894 6.64 -39.30 -30.49
N THR A 895 6.52 -38.26 -29.66
CA THR A 895 5.57 -37.16 -29.86
C THR A 895 5.93 -36.31 -31.09
N LEU A 896 7.20 -35.97 -31.26
CA LEU A 896 7.70 -35.21 -32.42
C LEU A 896 7.58 -36.01 -33.72
N GLN A 897 7.85 -37.32 -33.67
CA GLN A 897 7.65 -38.21 -34.80
C GLN A 897 6.17 -38.30 -35.19
N GLU A 898 5.28 -38.43 -34.21
CA GLU A 898 3.84 -38.46 -34.45
C GLU A 898 3.32 -37.12 -35.00
N ALA A 899 3.79 -36.00 -34.44
CA ALA A 899 3.50 -34.66 -34.97
C ALA A 899 3.96 -34.52 -36.44
N ARG A 900 5.18 -34.99 -36.75
CA ARG A 900 5.70 -34.95 -38.12
C ARG A 900 4.91 -35.85 -39.06
N ARG A 901 4.55 -37.06 -38.61
CA ARG A 901 3.72 -38.00 -39.36
C ARG A 901 2.35 -37.40 -39.70
N ARG A 902 1.70 -36.74 -38.75
CA ARG A 902 0.41 -36.05 -38.97
C ARG A 902 0.55 -34.85 -39.92
N LEU A 903 1.65 -34.12 -39.84
CA LEU A 903 1.94 -33.02 -40.74
C LEU A 903 2.20 -33.47 -42.18
N ASP A 904 2.94 -34.55 -42.38
CA ASP A 904 3.20 -35.12 -43.70
C ASP A 904 1.93 -35.79 -44.28
N LEU A 905 1.09 -36.37 -43.41
CA LEU A 905 -0.26 -36.82 -43.80
C LEU A 905 -1.12 -35.63 -44.26
N ALA A 906 -1.15 -34.51 -43.53
CA ALA A 906 -1.90 -33.32 -43.95
C ALA A 906 -1.45 -32.77 -45.31
N LYS A 907 -0.15 -32.83 -45.62
CA LYS A 907 0.36 -32.40 -46.93
C LYS A 907 -0.12 -33.27 -48.09
N THR A 908 -0.49 -34.52 -47.81
CA THR A 908 -0.89 -35.52 -48.83
C THR A 908 -2.40 -35.77 -48.87
N ASN A 909 -3.04 -35.82 -47.71
CA ASN A 909 -4.46 -36.05 -47.50
C ASN A 909 -4.92 -35.23 -46.28
N LEU A 910 -5.48 -34.05 -46.54
CA LEU A 910 -6.00 -33.16 -45.49
C LEU A 910 -7.15 -33.83 -44.73
N ASP A 911 -8.09 -34.49 -45.39
CA ASP A 911 -9.28 -35.00 -44.71
C ASP A 911 -8.91 -36.07 -43.66
N GLU A 912 -8.04 -37.02 -44.01
CA GLU A 912 -7.60 -38.07 -43.09
C GLU A 912 -6.75 -37.54 -41.92
N ALA A 913 -6.01 -36.44 -42.12
CA ALA A 913 -5.23 -35.84 -41.04
C ALA A 913 -6.13 -35.15 -39.99
N TRP A 914 -7.29 -34.63 -40.40
CA TRP A 914 -8.24 -33.93 -39.53
C TRP A 914 -9.19 -34.89 -38.81
N ASP A 915 -9.54 -36.02 -39.43
CA ASP A 915 -10.23 -37.13 -38.75
C ASP A 915 -9.41 -37.66 -37.56
N ARG A 916 -8.08 -37.46 -37.59
CA ARG A 916 -7.15 -37.77 -36.49
C ARG A 916 -6.76 -36.54 -35.67
N GLY A 917 -7.59 -35.49 -35.63
CA GLY A 917 -7.40 -34.31 -34.79
C GLY A 917 -6.18 -33.42 -35.12
N PHE A 918 -5.73 -33.37 -36.38
CA PHE A 918 -4.58 -32.62 -36.92
C PHE A 918 -3.83 -31.72 -35.92
N MET A 919 -2.66 -32.17 -35.44
CA MET A 919 -1.72 -31.43 -34.55
C MET A 919 -2.26 -31.00 -33.16
N LEU A 920 -3.56 -31.13 -32.85
CA LEU A 920 -4.12 -30.78 -31.55
C LEU A 920 -3.49 -31.59 -30.42
N GLN A 921 -3.58 -32.92 -30.49
CA GLN A 921 -3.04 -33.82 -29.46
C GLN A 921 -1.51 -33.74 -29.32
N PRO A 922 -0.70 -33.78 -30.40
CA PRO A 922 0.75 -33.66 -30.26
C PRO A 922 1.19 -32.32 -29.66
N PHE A 923 0.53 -31.20 -29.99
CA PHE A 923 0.84 -29.91 -29.38
C PHE A 923 0.45 -29.86 -27.90
N LEU A 924 -0.69 -30.45 -27.53
CA LEU A 924 -1.13 -30.55 -26.15
C LEU A 924 -0.15 -31.39 -25.30
N ILE A 925 0.32 -32.53 -25.82
CA ILE A 925 1.37 -33.33 -25.17
C ILE A 925 2.63 -32.47 -25.01
N LEU A 926 3.16 -31.90 -26.09
CA LEU A 926 4.38 -31.08 -26.04
C LEU A 926 4.27 -29.92 -25.04
N ARG A 927 3.09 -29.30 -24.90
CA ARG A 927 2.82 -28.22 -23.92
C ARG A 927 3.10 -28.68 -22.49
N HIS A 928 2.76 -29.91 -22.14
CA HIS A 928 3.02 -30.46 -20.80
C HIS A 928 4.41 -31.09 -20.66
N LEU A 929 5.08 -31.48 -21.75
CA LEU A 929 6.45 -32.00 -21.70
C LEU A 929 7.51 -30.89 -21.63
N VAL A 930 7.29 -29.74 -22.29
CA VAL A 930 8.26 -28.64 -22.39
C VAL A 930 8.71 -28.10 -21.01
N PRO A 931 7.83 -27.88 -20.02
CA PRO A 931 8.25 -27.42 -18.69
C PRO A 931 9.13 -28.41 -17.94
N GLU A 932 8.97 -29.71 -18.21
CA GLU A 932 9.70 -30.78 -17.54
C GLU A 932 11.08 -31.03 -18.15
N LEU A 933 11.43 -30.33 -19.25
CA LEU A 933 12.78 -30.39 -19.77
C LEU A 933 13.75 -29.75 -18.74
N PRO A 934 14.99 -30.25 -18.59
CA PRO A 934 15.89 -29.90 -17.47
C PRO A 934 16.55 -28.50 -17.60
N TRP A 935 15.77 -27.47 -17.93
CA TRP A 935 16.22 -26.10 -18.19
C TRP A 935 17.09 -25.51 -17.08
N SER A 936 16.80 -25.81 -15.81
CA SER A 936 17.45 -25.23 -14.61
C SER A 936 18.72 -25.97 -14.17
N LYS A 937 18.72 -27.32 -14.18
CA LYS A 937 19.92 -28.15 -13.91
C LYS A 937 21.07 -27.83 -14.87
N MET A 938 20.77 -27.22 -16.03
CA MET A 938 21.73 -26.80 -17.05
C MET A 938 22.38 -25.43 -16.83
N ALA A 939 21.73 -24.50 -16.12
CA ALA A 939 22.38 -23.25 -15.73
C ALA A 939 23.56 -23.53 -14.79
N ALA A 940 23.46 -24.60 -14.00
CA ALA A 940 24.46 -25.01 -13.02
C ALA A 940 25.57 -25.94 -13.54
N THR A 941 25.32 -26.82 -14.53
CA THR A 941 26.23 -27.96 -14.85
C THR A 941 27.22 -27.76 -15.99
N GLY A 942 27.19 -26.64 -16.73
CA GLY A 942 28.23 -26.34 -17.73
C GLY A 942 28.22 -27.16 -19.04
N ASN A 943 27.38 -28.19 -19.18
CA ASN A 943 27.44 -29.15 -20.29
C ASN A 943 26.94 -28.55 -21.63
N VAL A 944 27.84 -28.33 -22.60
CA VAL A 944 27.57 -27.63 -23.87
C VAL A 944 26.73 -28.46 -24.86
N SER A 945 26.90 -29.78 -24.92
CA SER A 945 26.19 -30.64 -25.88
C SER A 945 24.68 -30.69 -25.59
N LEU A 946 24.32 -31.02 -24.34
CA LEU A 946 22.93 -31.10 -23.88
C LEU A 946 22.19 -29.75 -23.99
N ARG A 947 22.92 -28.62 -23.92
CA ARG A 947 22.39 -27.27 -24.16
C ARG A 947 22.07 -27.01 -25.64
N SER A 948 22.97 -27.38 -26.54
CA SER A 948 22.75 -27.28 -27.99
C SER A 948 21.53 -28.10 -28.42
N ASP A 949 21.38 -29.29 -27.86
CA ASP A 949 20.32 -30.20 -28.26
C ASP A 949 18.93 -29.83 -27.71
N LEU A 950 18.84 -29.18 -26.55
CA LEU A 950 17.56 -28.66 -26.06
C LEU A 950 17.10 -27.43 -26.82
N LEU A 951 18.05 -26.59 -27.25
CA LEU A 951 17.76 -25.49 -28.16
C LEU A 951 17.38 -26.01 -29.56
N SER A 952 18.02 -27.08 -30.05
CA SER A 952 17.61 -27.75 -31.29
C SER A 952 16.19 -28.31 -31.17
N THR A 953 15.85 -28.90 -30.01
CA THR A 953 14.51 -29.41 -29.71
C THR A 953 13.49 -28.27 -29.69
N ALA A 954 13.78 -27.16 -29.01
CA ALA A 954 12.92 -25.97 -28.99
C ALA A 954 12.73 -25.37 -30.40
N SER A 955 13.80 -25.34 -31.19
CA SER A 955 13.77 -24.89 -32.58
C SER A 955 12.94 -25.84 -33.46
N CYS A 956 13.05 -27.16 -33.26
CA CYS A 956 12.25 -28.17 -33.94
C CYS A 956 10.76 -28.02 -33.62
N ILE A 957 10.40 -27.85 -32.35
CA ILE A 957 9.02 -27.59 -31.94
C ILE A 957 8.50 -26.30 -32.59
N HIS A 958 9.30 -25.22 -32.57
CA HIS A 958 8.93 -23.96 -33.20
C HIS A 958 8.71 -24.10 -34.71
N GLN A 959 9.58 -24.83 -35.43
CA GLN A 959 9.40 -25.12 -36.85
C GLN A 959 8.16 -25.96 -37.13
N LEU A 960 7.87 -26.97 -36.31
CA LEU A 960 6.63 -27.76 -36.43
C LEU A 960 5.38 -26.90 -36.27
N ILE A 961 5.40 -25.93 -35.35
CA ILE A 961 4.29 -24.99 -35.18
C ILE A 961 4.14 -24.11 -36.41
N ILE A 962 5.23 -23.57 -36.97
CA ILE A 962 5.18 -22.75 -38.19
C ILE A 962 4.59 -23.56 -39.36
N GLU A 963 5.08 -24.77 -39.60
CA GLU A 963 4.58 -25.60 -40.71
C GLU A 963 3.10 -25.97 -40.52
N ALA A 964 2.66 -26.27 -39.29
CA ALA A 964 1.26 -26.55 -39.01
C ALA A 964 0.36 -25.32 -39.19
N LEU A 965 0.80 -24.15 -38.70
CA LEU A 965 0.07 -22.89 -38.83
C LEU A 965 -0.01 -22.42 -40.28
N ALA A 966 1.00 -22.73 -41.11
CA ALA A 966 0.96 -22.42 -42.53
C ALA A 966 -0.23 -23.11 -43.24
N ILE A 967 -0.63 -24.30 -42.78
CA ILE A 967 -1.78 -25.04 -43.31
C ILE A 967 -3.09 -24.54 -42.66
N THR A 968 -3.14 -24.44 -41.33
CA THR A 968 -4.39 -24.08 -40.63
C THR A 968 -4.82 -22.64 -40.91
N LEU A 969 -3.89 -21.68 -40.98
CA LEU A 969 -4.23 -20.28 -41.23
C LEU A 969 -4.74 -20.04 -42.66
N GLN A 970 -4.33 -20.85 -43.65
CA GLN A 970 -4.88 -20.78 -45.01
C GLN A 970 -6.38 -21.14 -45.02
N ILE A 971 -6.77 -22.17 -44.26
CA ILE A 971 -8.16 -22.60 -44.10
C ILE A 971 -8.96 -21.52 -43.36
N LEU A 972 -8.42 -21.04 -42.23
CA LEU A 972 -9.09 -20.05 -41.37
C LEU A 972 -9.19 -18.64 -41.97
N ALA A 973 -8.31 -18.30 -42.92
CA ALA A 973 -8.42 -17.04 -43.68
C ALA A 973 -9.68 -17.02 -44.56
N LYS A 974 -10.15 -18.19 -45.02
CA LYS A 974 -11.24 -18.34 -45.99
C LYS A 974 -12.27 -19.43 -45.61
N PRO A 975 -12.92 -19.33 -44.43
CA PRO A 975 -13.82 -20.37 -43.94
C PRO A 975 -15.06 -20.59 -44.84
N GLN A 976 -15.46 -19.57 -45.61
CA GLN A 976 -16.58 -19.62 -46.55
C GLN A 976 -16.30 -20.53 -47.77
N GLU A 977 -15.04 -20.64 -48.20
CA GLU A 977 -14.65 -21.56 -49.28
C GLU A 977 -14.73 -23.04 -48.84
N TYR A 978 -14.81 -23.27 -47.53
CA TYR A 978 -14.99 -24.56 -46.88
C TYR A 978 -16.40 -24.70 -46.27
N GLY A 979 -17.44 -24.06 -46.81
CA GLY A 979 -18.84 -24.40 -46.45
C GLY A 979 -19.28 -24.14 -45.00
N VAL A 980 -18.62 -23.23 -44.27
CA VAL A 980 -19.04 -22.79 -42.92
C VAL A 980 -19.70 -21.41 -42.99
N ASP A 981 -20.95 -21.33 -42.55
CA ASP A 981 -21.75 -20.09 -42.52
C ASP A 981 -21.25 -19.11 -41.44
N ALA A 982 -21.50 -17.81 -41.64
CA ALA A 982 -21.03 -16.75 -40.74
C ALA A 982 -21.60 -16.83 -39.31
N GLU A 983 -22.78 -17.45 -39.11
CA GLU A 983 -23.37 -17.70 -37.79
C GLU A 983 -22.63 -18.78 -37.00
N GLY A 984 -22.18 -19.87 -37.65
CA GLY A 984 -21.41 -20.95 -37.01
C GLY A 984 -19.98 -20.56 -36.61
N VAL A 985 -19.50 -19.39 -37.05
CA VAL A 985 -18.20 -18.81 -36.66
C VAL A 985 -18.28 -18.00 -35.36
N LEU A 986 -19.49 -17.62 -34.92
CA LEU A 986 -19.73 -16.72 -33.79
C LEU A 986 -20.28 -17.42 -32.53
N GLU A 987 -20.92 -18.60 -32.66
CA GLU A 987 -21.41 -19.35 -31.51
C GLU A 987 -20.25 -20.06 -30.78
N GLY A 988 -20.01 -19.64 -29.55
CA GLY A 988 -19.07 -20.29 -28.65
C GLY A 988 -19.60 -21.64 -28.19
N ASP A 989 -18.71 -22.63 -28.19
CA ASP A 989 -18.74 -23.87 -27.40
C ASP A 989 -20.12 -24.58 -27.23
N PRO A 990 -20.48 -25.56 -28.08
CA PRO A 990 -21.70 -26.36 -27.91
C PRO A 990 -21.62 -27.35 -26.73
N LEU A 991 -20.53 -27.37 -25.94
CA LEU A 991 -20.38 -28.26 -24.78
C LEU A 991 -21.25 -27.88 -23.57
N THR A 992 -22.21 -26.96 -23.70
CA THR A 992 -23.18 -26.68 -22.64
C THR A 992 -24.59 -27.20 -22.88
N ASP A 993 -24.97 -27.59 -24.11
CA ASP A 993 -26.33 -28.06 -24.38
C ASP A 993 -26.33 -29.53 -24.82
N GLY A 994 -26.77 -30.40 -23.91
CA GLY A 994 -26.97 -31.84 -24.11
C GLY A 994 -28.15 -32.17 -25.02
N GLU A 995 -28.24 -31.53 -26.18
CA GLU A 995 -29.20 -31.90 -27.22
C GLU A 995 -28.50 -32.78 -28.27
N ASN A 996 -29.00 -34.00 -28.40
CA ASN A 996 -28.61 -34.93 -29.46
C ASN A 996 -29.00 -34.33 -30.82
N VAL A 997 -28.09 -33.58 -31.43
CA VAL A 997 -28.21 -33.18 -32.84
C VAL A 997 -27.89 -34.39 -33.70
N GLU A 998 -28.85 -34.83 -34.53
CA GLU A 998 -28.63 -35.87 -35.54
C GLU A 998 -27.48 -35.45 -36.47
N TRP A 999 -26.43 -36.26 -36.48
CA TRP A 999 -25.18 -35.99 -37.19
C TRP A 999 -25.29 -36.42 -38.66
N ASP A 1000 -25.55 -35.48 -39.57
CA ASP A 1000 -25.40 -35.73 -41.02
C ASP A 1000 -23.91 -35.75 -41.40
N ALA A 1001 -23.41 -36.93 -41.81
CA ALA A 1001 -21.98 -37.22 -41.98
C ALA A 1001 -21.27 -36.47 -43.13
N GLU A 1002 -22.00 -35.94 -44.11
CA GLU A 1002 -21.41 -35.24 -45.27
C GLU A 1002 -21.45 -33.70 -45.15
N ALA A 1003 -22.47 -33.13 -44.48
CA ALA A 1003 -22.60 -31.68 -44.27
C ALA A 1003 -21.74 -31.13 -43.11
N SER A 1004 -21.28 -32.01 -42.21
CA SER A 1004 -20.55 -31.67 -40.97
C SER A 1004 -19.01 -31.70 -41.11
N ARG A 1005 -18.48 -32.25 -42.20
CA ARG A 1005 -17.02 -32.37 -42.41
C ARG A 1005 -16.27 -31.03 -42.45
N PRO A 1006 -16.75 -30.00 -43.17
CA PRO A 1006 -16.02 -28.74 -43.22
C PRO A 1006 -16.05 -27.98 -41.88
N GLN A 1007 -17.10 -28.18 -41.08
CA GLN A 1007 -17.19 -27.67 -39.71
C GLN A 1007 -16.19 -28.36 -38.78
N LEU A 1008 -16.01 -29.68 -38.91
CA LEU A 1008 -14.98 -30.44 -38.19
C LEU A 1008 -13.57 -29.95 -38.55
N VAL A 1009 -13.30 -29.76 -39.84
CA VAL A 1009 -11.99 -29.25 -40.33
C VAL A 1009 -11.67 -27.89 -39.73
N THR A 1010 -12.67 -27.00 -39.71
CA THR A 1010 -12.55 -25.65 -39.15
C THR A 1010 -12.36 -25.70 -37.62
N ARG A 1011 -13.14 -26.53 -36.91
CA ARG A 1011 -13.04 -26.72 -35.45
C ARG A 1011 -11.64 -27.20 -35.03
N MET A 1012 -11.14 -28.26 -35.66
CA MET A 1012 -9.80 -28.77 -35.36
C MET A 1012 -8.73 -27.73 -35.69
N SER A 1013 -8.88 -26.97 -36.78
CA SER A 1013 -7.93 -25.91 -37.15
C SER A 1013 -7.88 -24.77 -36.10
N TRP A 1014 -9.00 -24.42 -35.49
CA TRP A 1014 -9.03 -23.48 -34.35
C TRP A 1014 -8.36 -24.08 -33.11
N GLY A 1015 -8.61 -25.35 -32.80
CA GLY A 1015 -7.97 -26.08 -31.71
C GLY A 1015 -6.44 -26.11 -31.85
N SER A 1016 -5.93 -26.47 -33.03
CA SER A 1016 -4.49 -26.52 -33.30
C SER A 1016 -3.85 -25.14 -33.26
N CYS A 1017 -4.54 -24.10 -33.71
CA CYS A 1017 -4.10 -22.71 -33.56
C CYS A 1017 -4.03 -22.27 -32.09
N ARG A 1018 -5.03 -22.64 -31.29
CA ARG A 1018 -5.09 -22.36 -29.85
C ARG A 1018 -3.93 -23.04 -29.12
N GLU A 1019 -3.74 -24.34 -29.32
CA GLU A 1019 -2.66 -25.09 -28.66
C GLU A 1019 -1.27 -24.71 -29.16
N ALA A 1020 -1.12 -24.33 -30.44
CA ALA A 1020 0.12 -23.73 -30.96
C ALA A 1020 0.50 -22.45 -30.19
N SER A 1021 -0.45 -21.53 -29.96
CA SER A 1021 -0.20 -20.31 -29.19
C SER A 1021 0.17 -20.62 -27.73
N LEU A 1022 -0.51 -21.57 -27.09
CA LEU A 1022 -0.22 -21.98 -25.71
C LEU A 1022 1.12 -22.72 -25.58
N LEU A 1023 1.52 -23.49 -26.60
CA LEU A 1023 2.82 -24.14 -26.67
C LEU A 1023 3.95 -23.12 -26.84
N TRP A 1024 3.78 -22.13 -27.72
CA TRP A 1024 4.72 -21.01 -27.83
C TRP A 1024 4.86 -20.22 -26.53
N MET A 1025 3.75 -19.97 -25.83
CA MET A 1025 3.77 -19.36 -24.50
C MET A 1025 4.58 -20.20 -23.51
N THR A 1026 4.34 -21.51 -23.48
CA THR A 1026 5.02 -22.42 -22.55
C THR A 1026 6.52 -22.56 -22.86
N LEU A 1027 6.90 -22.56 -24.15
CA LEU A 1027 8.28 -22.49 -24.59
C LEU A 1027 8.93 -21.17 -24.14
N ALA A 1028 8.25 -20.05 -24.34
CA ALA A 1028 8.76 -18.75 -23.91
C ALA A 1028 8.95 -18.67 -22.39
N ASP A 1029 8.08 -19.35 -21.63
CA ASP A 1029 8.19 -19.41 -20.19
C ASP A 1029 9.28 -20.37 -19.69
N SER A 1030 9.55 -21.46 -20.41
CA SER A 1030 10.52 -22.45 -19.96
C SER A 1030 11.96 -22.12 -20.37
N LEU A 1031 12.13 -21.31 -21.43
CA LEU A 1031 13.45 -20.88 -21.92
C LEU A 1031 14.22 -20.05 -20.88
N PRO A 1032 15.47 -20.42 -20.54
CA PRO A 1032 16.30 -19.64 -19.63
C PRO A 1032 16.79 -18.33 -20.28
N LEU A 1033 16.35 -17.18 -19.74
CA LEU A 1033 16.79 -15.81 -20.12
C LEU A 1033 17.71 -15.20 -19.03
N PRO A 1034 18.58 -14.22 -19.31
CA PRO A 1034 19.95 -14.19 -18.78
C PRO A 1034 20.14 -14.18 -17.24
N GLY A 1035 20.84 -15.22 -16.79
CA GLY A 1035 21.75 -15.30 -15.63
C GLY A 1035 22.82 -16.40 -15.84
N ALA A 1036 22.91 -16.96 -17.05
CA ALA A 1036 23.79 -18.06 -17.43
C ALA A 1036 25.02 -17.54 -18.19
N ALA A 1037 26.18 -18.10 -17.87
CA ALA A 1037 27.52 -17.59 -18.16
C ALA A 1037 27.96 -17.48 -19.65
N ASP A 1038 27.07 -17.64 -20.64
CA ASP A 1038 27.45 -17.81 -22.05
C ASP A 1038 26.63 -16.94 -23.03
N PRO A 1039 27.24 -15.98 -23.76
CA PRO A 1039 26.53 -15.01 -24.60
C PRO A 1039 25.92 -15.57 -25.90
N GLY A 1040 26.46 -16.65 -26.47
CA GLY A 1040 25.95 -17.24 -27.73
C GLY A 1040 24.57 -17.89 -27.59
N LEU A 1041 24.32 -18.54 -26.44
CA LEU A 1041 23.05 -19.21 -26.16
C LEU A 1041 21.92 -18.20 -25.87
N GLN A 1042 22.28 -17.07 -25.25
CA GLN A 1042 21.37 -15.96 -25.02
C GLN A 1042 20.87 -15.41 -26.35
N ALA A 1043 21.78 -15.15 -27.29
CA ALA A 1043 21.43 -14.64 -28.61
C ALA A 1043 20.43 -15.55 -29.34
N ALA A 1044 20.64 -16.87 -29.30
CA ALA A 1044 19.75 -17.82 -29.96
C ALA A 1044 18.37 -17.96 -29.28
N GLY A 1045 18.33 -17.95 -27.93
CA GLY A 1045 17.06 -17.94 -27.20
C GLY A 1045 16.27 -16.64 -27.40
N ILE A 1046 16.96 -15.49 -27.45
CA ILE A 1046 16.35 -14.19 -27.75
C ILE A 1046 15.83 -14.16 -29.20
N ALA A 1047 16.61 -14.66 -30.16
CA ALA A 1047 16.20 -14.74 -31.56
C ALA A 1047 14.93 -15.59 -31.74
N LEU A 1048 14.87 -16.74 -31.05
CA LEU A 1048 13.68 -17.60 -31.05
C LEU A 1048 12.45 -16.86 -30.47
N LEU A 1049 12.60 -16.14 -29.36
CA LEU A 1049 11.50 -15.39 -28.76
C LEU A 1049 11.01 -14.22 -29.62
N LEU A 1050 11.93 -13.54 -30.33
CA LEU A 1050 11.57 -12.49 -31.28
C LEU A 1050 10.78 -13.04 -32.46
N ASP A 1051 11.18 -14.18 -33.03
CA ASP A 1051 10.43 -14.83 -34.10
C ASP A 1051 9.05 -15.31 -33.60
N VAL A 1052 8.98 -15.94 -32.42
CA VAL A 1052 7.70 -16.31 -31.77
C VAL A 1052 6.78 -15.08 -31.63
N GLY A 1053 7.31 -13.95 -31.16
CA GLY A 1053 6.55 -12.70 -31.03
C GLY A 1053 6.01 -12.20 -32.36
N ALA A 1054 6.84 -12.17 -33.41
CA ALA A 1054 6.43 -11.75 -34.75
C ALA A 1054 5.32 -12.67 -35.34
N ARG A 1055 5.45 -13.98 -35.13
CA ARG A 1055 4.46 -14.98 -35.60
C ARG A 1055 3.13 -14.88 -34.87
N LEU A 1056 3.13 -14.62 -33.55
CA LEU A 1056 1.91 -14.39 -32.77
C LEU A 1056 1.16 -13.13 -33.25
N VAL A 1057 1.89 -12.05 -33.56
CA VAL A 1057 1.29 -10.83 -34.13
C VAL A 1057 0.63 -11.13 -35.48
N HIS A 1058 1.31 -11.88 -36.36
CA HIS A 1058 0.74 -12.30 -37.64
C HIS A 1058 -0.49 -13.21 -37.45
N GLN A 1059 -0.47 -14.12 -36.47
CA GLN A 1059 -1.60 -15.00 -36.17
C GLN A 1059 -2.82 -14.18 -35.71
N LEU A 1060 -2.63 -13.14 -34.88
CA LEU A 1060 -3.72 -12.26 -34.41
C LEU A 1060 -4.41 -11.48 -35.52
N THR A 1061 -3.74 -11.19 -36.64
CA THR A 1061 -4.38 -10.48 -37.78
C THR A 1061 -5.25 -11.41 -38.64
N LEU A 1062 -5.09 -12.73 -38.50
CA LEU A 1062 -5.78 -13.74 -39.32
C LEU A 1062 -6.87 -14.51 -38.55
N LEU A 1063 -6.75 -14.63 -37.22
CA LEU A 1063 -7.74 -15.32 -36.40
C LEU A 1063 -9.04 -14.53 -36.27
N LYS A 1064 -10.18 -15.24 -36.37
CA LYS A 1064 -11.54 -14.68 -36.18
C LYS A 1064 -12.27 -15.27 -34.97
N HIS A 1065 -11.84 -16.43 -34.48
CA HIS A 1065 -12.46 -17.12 -33.35
C HIS A 1065 -12.00 -16.52 -32.01
N SER A 1066 -12.96 -16.11 -31.18
CA SER A 1066 -12.73 -15.38 -29.92
C SER A 1066 -11.81 -16.13 -28.95
N GLY A 1067 -12.03 -17.44 -28.77
CA GLY A 1067 -11.20 -18.26 -27.87
C GLY A 1067 -9.76 -18.43 -28.35
N ALA A 1068 -9.52 -18.49 -29.67
CA ALA A 1068 -8.17 -18.60 -30.23
C ALA A 1068 -7.43 -17.25 -30.16
N ILE A 1069 -8.14 -16.15 -30.41
CA ILE A 1069 -7.64 -14.78 -30.24
C ILE A 1069 -7.22 -14.55 -28.78
N GLU A 1070 -8.04 -14.98 -27.82
CA GLU A 1070 -7.74 -14.81 -26.39
C GLU A 1070 -6.44 -15.52 -26.00
N LYS A 1071 -6.25 -16.79 -26.40
CA LYS A 1071 -5.03 -17.55 -26.08
C LYS A 1071 -3.80 -17.03 -26.82
N CYS A 1072 -3.95 -16.59 -28.07
CA CYS A 1072 -2.88 -15.94 -28.82
C CYS A 1072 -2.46 -14.59 -28.18
N SER A 1073 -3.42 -13.81 -27.70
CA SER A 1073 -3.17 -12.56 -26.96
C SER A 1073 -2.49 -12.82 -25.61
N GLN A 1074 -2.91 -13.86 -24.87
CA GLN A 1074 -2.26 -14.31 -23.64
C GLN A 1074 -0.80 -14.71 -23.90
N ALA A 1075 -0.55 -15.49 -24.96
CA ALA A 1075 0.80 -15.89 -25.35
C ALA A 1075 1.69 -14.69 -25.70
N LEU A 1076 1.18 -13.72 -26.48
CA LEU A 1076 1.91 -12.49 -26.80
C LEU A 1076 2.21 -11.66 -25.54
N SER A 1077 1.27 -11.59 -24.60
CA SER A 1077 1.47 -10.91 -23.32
C SER A 1077 2.57 -11.58 -22.48
N ALA A 1078 2.62 -12.91 -22.43
CA ALA A 1078 3.67 -13.66 -21.74
C ALA A 1078 5.07 -13.39 -22.34
N VAL A 1079 5.18 -13.41 -23.67
CA VAL A 1079 6.43 -13.05 -24.36
C VAL A 1079 6.82 -11.60 -24.07
N CYS A 1080 5.89 -10.66 -24.14
CA CYS A 1080 6.14 -9.25 -23.84
C CYS A 1080 6.54 -9.02 -22.37
N THR A 1081 5.93 -9.72 -21.41
CA THR A 1081 6.27 -9.58 -19.97
C THR A 1081 7.67 -10.13 -19.66
N ARG A 1082 8.09 -11.20 -20.33
CA ARG A 1082 9.47 -11.72 -20.30
C ARG A 1082 10.49 -10.66 -20.73
N PHE A 1083 10.15 -9.82 -21.73
CA PHE A 1083 10.98 -8.67 -22.15
C PHE A 1083 10.79 -7.42 -21.26
N ALA A 1084 9.59 -7.16 -20.75
CA ALA A 1084 9.28 -5.95 -19.96
C ALA A 1084 9.95 -5.94 -18.58
N GLY A 1085 10.29 -7.11 -18.03
CA GLY A 1085 11.14 -7.20 -16.84
C GLY A 1085 12.56 -6.62 -17.02
N ARG A 1086 13.00 -6.35 -18.26
CA ARG A 1086 14.34 -5.83 -18.59
C ARG A 1086 14.32 -5.04 -19.92
N HIS A 1087 14.26 -3.70 -19.87
CA HIS A 1087 14.61 -2.67 -20.91
C HIS A 1087 14.49 -2.93 -22.44
N TRP A 1088 13.90 -4.01 -22.96
CA TRP A 1088 14.07 -4.45 -24.37
C TRP A 1088 12.76 -4.51 -25.18
N ALA A 1089 11.68 -3.89 -24.71
CA ALA A 1089 10.35 -3.96 -25.33
C ALA A 1089 10.23 -3.36 -26.76
N PHE A 1090 11.21 -2.59 -27.23
CA PHE A 1090 11.13 -1.91 -28.54
C PHE A 1090 11.39 -2.82 -29.76
N GLY A 1091 12.04 -3.98 -29.60
CA GLY A 1091 12.42 -4.84 -30.74
C GLY A 1091 11.26 -5.64 -31.37
N VAL A 1092 10.28 -6.08 -30.58
CA VAL A 1092 9.17 -6.94 -31.03
C VAL A 1092 8.20 -6.19 -31.95
N LEU A 1093 8.00 -4.89 -31.71
CA LEU A 1093 7.12 -4.05 -32.54
C LEU A 1093 7.77 -3.63 -33.87
N HIS A 1094 9.10 -3.53 -33.92
CA HIS A 1094 9.82 -3.12 -35.14
C HIS A 1094 9.91 -4.26 -36.16
N ALA A 1095 10.15 -5.50 -35.71
CA ALA A 1095 10.28 -6.66 -36.61
C ALA A 1095 8.95 -7.06 -37.29
N GLY A 1096 7.80 -6.81 -36.64
CA GLY A 1096 6.48 -7.08 -37.22
C GLY A 1096 6.10 -6.15 -38.39
N LEU A 1097 6.72 -4.96 -38.47
CA LEU A 1097 6.46 -3.97 -39.52
C LEU A 1097 7.31 -4.19 -40.79
N GLU A 1098 8.43 -4.91 -40.69
CA GLU A 1098 9.35 -5.15 -41.83
C GLU A 1098 8.95 -6.37 -42.70
N VAL A 1099 8.06 -7.25 -42.23
CA VAL A 1099 7.68 -8.48 -42.95
C VAL A 1099 6.60 -8.24 -44.03
N THR A 1100 5.96 -7.07 -44.07
CA THR A 1100 5.04 -6.71 -45.17
C THR A 1100 5.82 -5.99 -46.28
N GLY A 1101 6.25 -6.74 -47.30
CA GLY A 1101 6.97 -6.24 -48.47
C GLY A 1101 6.17 -5.24 -49.36
N PRO A 1102 6.84 -4.61 -50.34
CA PRO A 1102 6.48 -3.28 -50.83
C PRO A 1102 5.67 -3.33 -52.12
N HIS A 1103 4.39 -3.71 -52.07
CA HIS A 1103 3.48 -3.45 -53.20
C HIS A 1103 2.06 -3.23 -52.71
N THR A 1104 1.66 -1.97 -52.56
CA THR A 1104 0.39 -1.40 -53.05
C THR A 1104 0.27 0.05 -52.58
N HIS A 1105 0.44 0.98 -53.51
CA HIS A 1105 0.00 2.36 -53.36
C HIS A 1105 -1.53 2.37 -53.25
N THR A 1106 -2.07 2.64 -52.06
CA THR A 1106 -3.34 3.38 -51.79
C THR A 1106 -3.78 3.18 -50.34
N MET A 1107 -3.16 3.88 -49.38
CA MET A 1107 -3.78 4.19 -48.08
C MET A 1107 -3.14 5.45 -47.48
N GLN A 1108 -3.46 6.61 -48.04
CA GLN A 1108 -3.31 7.92 -47.37
C GLN A 1108 -4.69 8.33 -46.85
N ALA A 1109 -5.17 7.72 -45.75
CA ALA A 1109 -6.24 8.24 -44.90
C ALA A 1109 -6.59 7.24 -43.79
N LEU A 1110 -5.65 6.89 -42.90
CA LEU A 1110 -5.96 6.29 -41.60
C LEU A 1110 -4.83 6.66 -40.63
N GLY A 1111 -5.14 7.55 -39.67
CA GLY A 1111 -4.25 7.90 -38.56
C GLY A 1111 -4.02 6.71 -37.61
N PRO A 1112 -3.09 6.81 -36.65
CA PRO A 1112 -2.49 5.66 -35.98
C PRO A 1112 -3.52 4.92 -35.10
N PRO A 1113 -3.83 3.63 -35.35
CA PRO A 1113 -4.64 2.84 -34.45
C PRO A 1113 -3.79 1.67 -33.93
N LEU A 1114 -3.09 1.86 -32.81
CA LEU A 1114 -2.57 0.72 -32.00
C LEU A 1114 -2.18 1.10 -30.55
N MET A 1115 -2.28 2.37 -30.16
CA MET A 1115 -2.14 2.81 -28.75
C MET A 1115 -3.47 2.91 -27.97
N VAL A 1116 -4.59 2.48 -28.56
CA VAL A 1116 -5.92 2.52 -27.92
C VAL A 1116 -6.56 1.14 -27.90
N TYR A 1117 -5.88 0.14 -27.32
CA TYR A 1117 -6.51 -1.15 -26.95
C TYR A 1117 -5.92 -1.73 -25.66
N LEU A 1118 -5.62 -0.85 -24.70
CA LEU A 1118 -5.25 -1.23 -23.33
C LEU A 1118 -6.21 -0.66 -22.25
N PRO A 1119 -7.53 -0.60 -22.56
CA PRO A 1119 -8.53 -0.88 -21.53
C PRO A 1119 -9.68 -1.74 -22.09
N LEU A 1120 -9.45 -3.03 -22.32
CA LEU A 1120 -10.52 -4.02 -22.54
C LEU A 1120 -10.59 -5.08 -21.43
N TYR A 1121 -9.99 -4.79 -20.27
CA TYR A 1121 -10.13 -5.59 -19.04
C TYR A 1121 -11.26 -5.09 -18.10
N SER A 1122 -11.97 -4.00 -18.46
CA SER A 1122 -13.05 -3.44 -17.63
C SER A 1122 -14.47 -3.60 -18.20
N ARG A 1123 -14.64 -4.25 -19.37
CA ARG A 1123 -15.97 -4.50 -19.98
C ARG A 1123 -16.38 -5.97 -20.12
N LEU A 1124 -15.52 -6.92 -19.78
CA LEU A 1124 -15.87 -8.36 -19.71
C LEU A 1124 -16.04 -8.88 -18.27
N GLY A 1125 -15.75 -8.06 -17.25
CA GLY A 1125 -15.95 -8.38 -15.83
C GLY A 1125 -17.31 -7.97 -15.24
N ALA A 1126 -18.28 -7.55 -16.05
CA ALA A 1126 -19.56 -7.01 -15.59
C ALA A 1126 -20.78 -7.78 -16.15
N LYS A 1127 -20.69 -9.12 -16.25
CA LYS A 1127 -21.84 -10.00 -16.52
C LYS A 1127 -22.13 -11.07 -15.46
N ASN A 1128 -21.45 -11.02 -14.31
CA ASN A 1128 -21.81 -11.82 -13.12
C ASN A 1128 -22.04 -10.90 -11.90
N ALA A 1129 -23.05 -10.03 -11.98
CA ALA A 1129 -23.69 -9.41 -10.82
C ALA A 1129 -24.99 -8.72 -11.25
N ALA A 1130 -26.05 -9.50 -11.48
CA ALA A 1130 -27.40 -8.98 -11.54
C ALA A 1130 -28.32 -9.90 -10.74
N LEU A 1131 -28.64 -9.52 -9.51
CA LEU A 1131 -29.87 -9.89 -8.81
C LEU A 1131 -30.16 -8.78 -7.78
N CYS A 1132 -31.18 -7.95 -8.11
CA CYS A 1132 -32.28 -7.49 -7.23
C CYS A 1132 -32.75 -6.03 -7.43
N TYR A 1133 -33.98 -5.93 -7.99
CA TYR A 1133 -35.05 -4.89 -7.87
C TYR A 1133 -34.81 -3.47 -8.47
N SER A 1134 -35.43 -3.09 -9.62
CA SER A 1134 -36.82 -2.59 -9.90
C SER A 1134 -37.16 -1.25 -9.19
N HIS A 1135 -37.70 -0.15 -9.73
CA HIS A 1135 -38.47 0.18 -10.96
C HIS A 1135 -38.54 1.77 -11.09
N PRO A 1136 -39.36 2.45 -11.93
CA PRO A 1136 -38.92 3.48 -12.90
C PRO A 1136 -39.47 4.94 -12.71
N HIS A 1137 -38.93 5.95 -13.43
CA HIS A 1137 -39.68 6.97 -14.22
C HIS A 1137 -38.85 8.22 -14.67
N ARG A 1138 -38.75 8.41 -16.02
CA ARG A 1138 -38.77 9.65 -16.87
C ARG A 1138 -37.80 10.85 -16.63
N PRO A 1139 -37.62 11.80 -17.60
CA PRO A 1139 -37.18 11.71 -19.01
C PRO A 1139 -36.03 12.75 -19.29
N PRO A 1140 -35.56 13.00 -20.54
CA PRO A 1140 -34.22 13.53 -20.80
C PRO A 1140 -34.14 15.06 -20.88
N GLY A 1141 -32.99 15.62 -20.51
CA GLY A 1141 -32.65 17.01 -20.79
C GLY A 1141 -31.34 17.45 -20.15
N THR A 1142 -30.50 18.06 -21.00
CA THR A 1142 -29.36 18.97 -20.74
C THR A 1142 -27.97 18.40 -20.41
N HIS A 1143 -27.05 18.84 -21.28
CA HIS A 1143 -25.61 18.65 -21.34
C HIS A 1143 -24.87 18.84 -20.01
N ILE A 1144 -24.04 17.86 -19.63
CA ILE A 1144 -22.83 18.09 -18.82
C ILE A 1144 -21.70 17.24 -19.40
N ALA A 1145 -20.68 17.92 -19.91
CA ALA A 1145 -19.41 17.34 -20.32
C ALA A 1145 -18.53 17.07 -19.08
N PRO A 1146 -17.78 15.95 -19.01
CA PRO A 1146 -16.61 15.86 -18.16
C PRO A 1146 -15.34 16.07 -19.01
N LEU A 1147 -14.72 17.23 -18.79
CA LEU A 1147 -13.32 17.52 -19.12
C LEU A 1147 -12.40 16.56 -18.34
N LEU A 1148 -11.75 15.63 -19.05
CA LEU A 1148 -10.50 15.01 -18.61
C LEU A 1148 -9.40 15.54 -19.53
N MET A 1149 -8.80 16.67 -19.12
CA MET A 1149 -7.52 17.15 -19.66
C MET A 1149 -6.43 16.14 -19.28
N VAL A 1150 -5.95 15.39 -20.27
CA VAL A 1150 -4.65 14.72 -20.21
C VAL A 1150 -3.62 15.72 -20.73
N CYS A 1151 -2.65 16.06 -19.88
CA CYS A 1151 -1.48 16.86 -20.25
C CYS A 1151 -0.65 16.12 -21.31
N ALA A 1152 -0.69 16.61 -22.54
CA ALA A 1152 0.36 16.44 -23.52
C ALA A 1152 1.34 17.61 -23.39
N GLY A 1153 2.64 17.33 -23.26
CA GLY A 1153 3.68 18.34 -23.14
C GLY A 1153 5.07 17.70 -23.31
N CYS A 1154 5.51 17.67 -24.57
CA CYS A 1154 6.88 17.66 -25.08
C CYS A 1154 8.01 17.06 -24.22
N TRP A 1155 8.58 15.94 -24.68
CA TRP A 1155 10.00 15.63 -24.51
C TRP A 1155 10.68 15.70 -25.90
N PRO A 1156 11.94 16.20 -25.98
CA PRO A 1156 12.59 16.53 -27.23
C PRO A 1156 13.19 15.31 -27.92
N LEU A 1157 13.28 15.39 -29.25
CA LEU A 1157 14.09 14.53 -30.10
C LEU A 1157 15.56 14.53 -29.64
N GLY A 1158 16.11 13.33 -29.47
CA GLY A 1158 17.53 13.04 -29.28
C GLY A 1158 17.81 11.63 -29.77
#